data_AF-A0A5K7Z284-F1
#
_entry.id   AF-A0A5K7Z284-F1
#
_cell.length_a   1.000
_cell.length_b   1.000
_cell.length_c   1.000
_cell.angle_alpha   90.00
_cell.angle_beta   90.00
_cell.angle_gamma   90.00
#
_symmetry.space_group_name_H-M   'P 1'
#
loop_
_entity.id
_entity.type
_entity.pdbx_description
1 polymer ?
#
loop_
_entity_poly.entity_id
_entity_poly.type
_entity_poly.pdbx_seq_one_letter_code
_entity_poly.pdbx_strand_id
1 'polypeptide(L)'
;METKELAAARFTIQRFLATIFADEISEELYKALKSEAFLEALKDASGRFYSKEMRHGTHVLFEFMDSAGIDTFQNLKYEYADLFLNAGDNPVIPYESFYADREPTLYGETVFQMRESLRKHSLHKDPQYPEPEDHISVEFDFLAELNRREEVGDRSAAETRKDFGRRHMAWRTEFCAVLHSADKSGFYKAFAELTLAYLYVAHLESVPREEVAPVDPAADLIELGKVFRLLPLAKESFLLKPGAIDPLPARTVPTHCYACGALCGMTAKLKDGVLMSTAGLQGDIKGGGRLCPKGASARHHVYSAYRLKSPLIKENGRFRKASWDEALDKVVADFKSLDPNRIGYMRGNDFTNWIHEALFDHLGCPKTTHRPMCDNANRMSNEHNLSDKRPWINYQEADYILHFGMNELSTSYGQRKTAQLKAAVARGAKLVVLDPRRSETAALATEWIPIKPSTDAAVALAMCHVIIKNGLYDRDFVANWTTGFEEFKKRVMGEDDDTPKTPTWASRISGVPAETIERIALEFAKSTAKGAMSWTGLAQVPNGMYATAALQALNGLCGTFDAPGGPSLPFKRKLKPAWGKGQEKPPKGNAPKLNKLGMWSGWAPAYLLDDVDSGKLEGMICYFGDPVLSWGNQEAITEAINKMKFKVCIDAFMCNTALLCDVVLPDATWLEQSQIKPDWLYEAQISYWAEVIPPLYQSKSMYWITMELADRMGLGHFFPWKTIEEAFENQLDGLPCTLDQLKKKGYVITDEASYYKYKKWGSLNPPEGYGSSGNTKTGKYNFVNPVAQEKGVDPLPNYHDGPPDLATDATYPFHFGNFRIFEHEHSSTFSDWALMKSMSSNPLWINKMDAHDLQISEGDRVRLKSPWGQVEMTAHPTYDIMPGILGAAGGFGHLRGLEGDPKFPQFGGQNPPGIQKPNISEEMGGTPLLKYIKTRIEKI
;
A
#
# COMPACT_ATOMS: atom_id res chain seq x y z
N MET A 1 24.93 -6.68 53.47
CA MET A 1 23.71 -5.88 53.66
C MET A 1 23.56 -4.93 52.48
N GLU A 2 24.59 -4.13 52.19
CA GLU A 2 24.70 -3.21 51.05
C GLU A 2 24.36 -3.83 49.67
N THR A 3 24.84 -5.04 49.35
CA THR A 3 24.54 -5.70 48.06
C THR A 3 23.06 -6.08 47.88
N LYS A 4 22.37 -6.49 48.96
CA LYS A 4 20.94 -6.84 48.90
C LYS A 4 20.07 -5.61 48.77
N GLU A 5 20.38 -4.56 49.52
CA GLU A 5 19.68 -3.27 49.44
C GLU A 5 19.82 -2.64 48.05
N LEU A 6 21.02 -2.75 47.45
CA LEU A 6 21.27 -2.27 46.10
C LEU A 6 20.51 -3.08 45.04
N ALA A 7 20.45 -4.42 45.16
CA ALA A 7 19.65 -5.27 44.28
C ALA A 7 18.15 -4.92 44.39
N ALA A 8 17.63 -4.76 45.61
CA ALA A 8 16.25 -4.33 45.84
C ALA A 8 15.94 -2.96 45.22
N ALA A 9 16.88 -2.01 45.32
CA ALA A 9 16.75 -0.69 44.71
C ALA A 9 16.71 -0.76 43.18
N ARG A 10 17.62 -1.52 42.57
CA ARG A 10 17.62 -1.76 41.11
C ARG A 10 16.34 -2.42 40.62
N PHE A 11 15.85 -3.43 41.36
CA PHE A 11 14.57 -4.06 41.09
C PHE A 11 13.46 -3.01 41.03
N THR A 12 13.32 -2.16 42.06
CA THR A 12 12.27 -1.13 42.09
C THR A 12 12.40 -0.13 40.94
N ILE A 13 13.62 0.37 40.67
CA ILE A 13 13.84 1.37 39.61
C ILE A 13 13.54 0.78 38.23
N GLN A 14 14.04 -0.42 37.92
CA GLN A 14 13.80 -1.03 36.61
C GLN A 14 12.37 -1.52 36.45
N ARG A 15 11.71 -1.96 37.53
CA ARG A 15 10.27 -2.24 37.53
C ARG A 15 9.47 -0.98 37.18
N PHE A 16 9.84 0.17 37.72
CA PHE A 16 9.23 1.45 37.38
C PHE A 16 9.43 1.80 35.89
N LEU A 17 10.66 1.73 35.38
CA LEU A 17 10.96 2.02 33.98
C LEU A 17 10.24 1.07 33.02
N ALA A 18 10.18 -0.23 33.36
CA ALA A 18 9.39 -1.20 32.61
C ALA A 18 7.91 -0.78 32.54
N THR A 19 7.32 -0.36 33.66
CA THR A 19 5.92 0.09 33.72
C THR A 19 5.67 1.34 32.86
N ILE A 20 6.54 2.35 32.94
CA ILE A 20 6.38 3.63 32.22
C ILE A 20 6.44 3.45 30.70
N PHE A 21 7.29 2.55 30.22
CA PHE A 21 7.45 2.33 28.78
C PHE A 21 6.59 1.19 28.23
N ALA A 22 5.88 0.42 29.08
CA ALA A 22 5.12 -0.74 28.62
C ALA A 22 3.83 -0.39 27.88
N ASP A 23 3.10 0.64 28.35
CA ASP A 23 1.87 1.13 27.75
C ASP A 23 1.57 2.59 28.19
N GLU A 24 0.43 3.14 27.77
CA GLU A 24 -0.12 4.40 28.29
C GLU A 24 -0.12 4.41 29.83
N ILE A 25 0.32 5.52 30.43
CA ILE A 25 0.35 5.66 31.89
C ILE A 25 -1.06 5.45 32.48
N SER A 26 -1.16 4.59 33.48
CA SER A 26 -2.42 4.36 34.18
C SER A 26 -2.80 5.54 35.06
N GLU A 27 -4.10 5.78 35.24
CA GLU A 27 -4.60 6.84 36.10
C GLU A 27 -4.14 6.65 37.57
N GLU A 28 -4.04 5.39 38.01
CA GLU A 28 -3.53 5.03 39.34
C GLU A 28 -2.06 5.45 39.51
N LEU A 29 -1.20 5.10 38.55
CA LEU A 29 0.21 5.47 38.61
C LEU A 29 0.40 6.99 38.50
N TYR A 30 -0.38 7.65 37.63
CA TYR A 30 -0.38 9.11 37.53
C TYR A 30 -0.72 9.79 38.85
N LYS A 31 -1.79 9.34 39.53
CA LYS A 31 -2.18 9.86 40.85
C LYS A 31 -1.11 9.60 41.89
N ALA A 32 -0.46 8.44 41.87
CA ALA A 32 0.63 8.12 42.79
C ALA A 32 1.85 9.05 42.58
N LEU A 33 2.24 9.30 41.33
CA LEU A 33 3.31 10.25 40.97
C LEU A 33 2.98 11.72 41.35
N LYS A 34 1.70 12.05 41.51
CA LYS A 34 1.22 13.36 41.98
C LYS A 34 0.94 13.43 43.49
N SER A 35 1.09 12.33 44.22
CA SER A 35 0.79 12.33 45.65
C SER A 35 1.78 13.19 46.42
N GLU A 36 1.29 13.91 47.44
CA GLU A 36 2.12 14.75 48.32
C GLU A 36 3.28 13.93 48.92
N ALA A 37 2.99 12.72 49.40
CA ALA A 37 3.99 11.80 49.93
C ALA A 37 5.11 11.46 48.92
N PHE A 38 4.76 11.24 47.64
CA PHE A 38 5.77 10.97 46.61
C PHE A 38 6.57 12.22 46.26
N LEU A 39 5.91 13.37 46.08
CA LEU A 39 6.55 14.62 45.71
C LEU A 39 7.50 15.14 46.80
N GLU A 40 7.09 15.06 48.07
CA GLU A 40 7.95 15.37 49.21
C GLU A 40 9.14 14.42 49.29
N ALA A 41 8.91 13.11 49.16
CA ALA A 41 10.00 12.13 49.18
C ALA A 41 11.00 12.34 48.04
N LEU A 42 10.52 12.64 46.82
CA LEU A 42 11.36 12.90 45.65
C LEU A 42 12.17 14.20 45.83
N LYS A 43 11.53 15.25 46.36
CA LYS A 43 12.18 16.53 46.68
C LYS A 43 13.24 16.37 47.76
N ASP A 44 12.95 15.66 48.84
CA ASP A 44 13.88 15.41 49.93
C ASP A 44 15.08 14.56 49.48
N ALA A 45 14.82 13.52 48.66
CA ALA A 45 15.87 12.69 48.08
C ALA A 45 16.80 13.49 47.16
N SER A 46 16.27 14.50 46.43
CA SER A 46 17.08 15.34 45.55
C SER A 46 18.24 16.06 46.27
N GLY A 47 18.06 16.42 47.55
CA GLY A 47 19.12 17.00 48.38
C GLY A 47 20.15 15.99 48.89
N ARG A 48 19.83 14.70 48.84
CA ARG A 48 20.67 13.59 49.35
C ARG A 48 21.51 12.92 48.27
N PHE A 49 21.21 13.13 46.99
CA PHE A 49 21.99 12.52 45.91
C PHE A 49 23.40 13.14 45.79
N TYR A 50 24.38 12.27 45.62
CA TYR A 50 25.78 12.60 45.38
C TYR A 50 26.00 13.02 43.91
N SER A 51 25.42 12.28 42.95
CA SER A 51 25.49 12.55 41.51
C SER A 51 24.66 13.78 41.11
N LYS A 52 25.26 14.67 40.32
CA LYS A 52 24.55 15.82 39.74
C LYS A 52 23.49 15.37 38.72
N GLU A 53 23.73 14.28 38.01
CA GLU A 53 22.83 13.70 37.02
C GLU A 53 21.58 13.18 37.71
N MET A 54 21.73 12.44 38.82
CA MET A 54 20.58 11.95 39.59
C MET A 54 19.75 13.10 40.17
N ARG A 55 20.40 14.16 40.69
CA ARG A 55 19.71 15.38 41.13
C ARG A 55 18.92 16.02 39.99
N HIS A 56 19.53 16.13 38.81
CA HIS A 56 18.88 16.75 37.66
C HIS A 56 17.67 15.94 37.19
N GLY A 57 17.85 14.63 36.93
CA GLY A 57 16.77 13.78 36.40
C GLY A 57 15.58 13.68 37.34
N THR A 58 15.82 13.59 38.66
CA THR A 58 14.74 13.56 39.66
C THR A 58 14.08 14.93 39.84
N HIS A 59 14.86 16.02 39.76
CA HIS A 59 14.32 17.38 39.81
C HIS A 59 13.42 17.70 38.62
N VAL A 60 13.80 17.35 37.39
CA VAL A 60 12.95 17.57 36.20
C VAL A 60 11.62 16.81 36.32
N LEU A 61 11.66 15.57 36.81
CA LEU A 61 10.43 14.81 37.10
C LEU A 61 9.58 15.48 38.19
N PHE A 62 10.20 15.93 39.28
CA PHE A 62 9.50 16.66 40.34
C PHE A 62 8.82 17.91 39.81
N GLU A 63 9.54 18.78 39.09
CA GLU A 63 9.00 20.03 38.55
C GLU A 63 7.82 19.78 37.60
N PHE A 64 7.93 18.76 36.75
CA PHE A 64 6.84 18.38 35.87
C PHE A 64 5.62 17.90 36.68
N MET A 65 5.80 16.95 37.58
CA MET A 65 4.67 16.35 38.31
C MET A 65 4.04 17.34 39.31
N ASP A 66 4.82 18.22 39.94
CA ASP A 66 4.32 19.27 40.84
C ASP A 66 3.40 20.24 40.09
N SER A 67 3.84 20.70 38.90
CA SER A 67 3.08 21.62 38.05
C SER A 67 1.92 20.99 37.26
N ALA A 68 1.92 19.66 37.08
CA ALA A 68 0.93 18.96 36.26
C ALA A 68 -0.52 19.12 36.77
N GLY A 69 -1.46 19.46 35.89
CA GLY A 69 -2.87 19.65 36.22
C GLY A 69 -3.72 18.38 36.06
N ILE A 70 -5.04 18.52 36.23
CA ILE A 70 -6.01 17.45 35.95
C ILE A 70 -6.04 17.14 34.44
N ASP A 71 -5.99 18.16 33.59
CA ASP A 71 -6.00 18.01 32.13
C ASP A 71 -4.71 17.38 31.57
N THR A 72 -3.61 17.42 32.34
CA THR A 72 -2.33 16.83 31.93
C THR A 72 -2.49 15.35 31.64
N PHE A 73 -3.17 14.59 32.50
CA PHE A 73 -3.37 13.15 32.29
C PHE A 73 -4.05 12.84 30.96
N GLN A 74 -5.08 13.60 30.58
CA GLN A 74 -5.75 13.41 29.29
C GLN A 74 -4.83 13.77 28.12
N ASN A 75 -4.01 14.83 28.28
CA ASN A 75 -3.04 15.22 27.27
C ASN A 75 -1.97 14.16 27.01
N LEU A 76 -1.57 13.39 28.04
CA LEU A 76 -0.59 12.31 27.92
C LEU A 76 -1.06 11.15 27.03
N LYS A 77 -2.37 10.93 26.91
CA LYS A 77 -2.93 9.90 26.01
C LYS A 77 -2.67 10.22 24.54
N TYR A 78 -2.84 11.50 24.18
CA TYR A 78 -2.52 11.96 22.83
C TYR A 78 -1.02 11.92 22.57
N GLU A 79 -0.23 12.32 23.56
CA GLU A 79 1.23 12.27 23.46
C GLU A 79 1.73 10.83 23.28
N TYR A 80 1.17 9.87 24.01
CA TYR A 80 1.50 8.45 23.87
C TYR A 80 1.21 7.94 22.45
N ALA A 81 0.06 8.29 21.88
CA ALA A 81 -0.27 7.89 20.52
C ALA A 81 0.67 8.53 19.48
N ASP A 82 1.03 9.81 19.68
CA ASP A 82 1.95 10.53 18.80
C ASP A 82 3.36 9.91 18.82
N LEU A 83 3.86 9.58 20.00
CA LEU A 83 5.22 9.04 20.19
C LEU A 83 5.30 7.55 19.85
N PHE A 84 4.41 6.70 20.36
CA PHE A 84 4.60 5.25 20.37
C PHE A 84 3.68 4.46 19.44
N LEU A 85 2.59 5.09 18.95
CA LEU A 85 1.60 4.47 18.06
C LEU A 85 1.61 5.03 16.63
N ASN A 86 2.66 5.77 16.25
CA ASN A 86 2.88 6.32 14.90
C ASN A 86 1.81 7.32 14.42
N ALA A 87 1.09 7.98 15.34
CA ALA A 87 0.13 9.03 14.99
C ALA A 87 0.80 10.40 14.73
N GLY A 88 1.94 10.65 15.37
CA GLY A 88 2.66 11.93 15.35
C GLY A 88 3.67 12.05 14.22
N ASP A 89 4.18 13.27 14.01
CA ASP A 89 5.18 13.56 12.97
C ASP A 89 6.58 13.00 13.28
N ASN A 90 6.89 12.79 14.56
CA ASN A 90 8.21 12.32 15.02
C ASN A 90 8.06 11.19 16.04
N PRO A 91 7.71 9.97 15.60
CA PRO A 91 7.53 8.84 16.50
C PRO A 91 8.86 8.39 17.12
N VAL A 92 8.77 7.78 18.30
CA VAL A 92 9.85 7.17 19.05
C VAL A 92 9.68 5.66 18.99
N ILE A 93 10.75 4.95 18.62
CA ILE A 93 10.69 3.52 18.30
C ILE A 93 11.39 2.73 19.42
N PRO A 94 10.65 2.19 20.42
CA PRO A 94 11.22 1.63 21.64
C PRO A 94 11.73 0.17 21.49
N TYR A 95 12.50 -0.13 20.45
CA TYR A 95 12.99 -1.49 20.18
C TYR A 95 14.49 -1.51 19.88
N GLU A 96 15.23 -2.46 20.45
CA GLU A 96 16.68 -2.59 20.23
C GLU A 96 17.00 -2.75 18.74
N SER A 97 16.25 -3.57 18.00
CA SER A 97 16.50 -3.82 16.56
C SER A 97 16.60 -2.54 15.73
N PHE A 98 15.78 -1.52 16.03
CA PHE A 98 15.80 -0.24 15.31
C PHE A 98 17.15 0.47 15.43
N TYR A 99 17.71 0.49 16.63
CA TYR A 99 18.96 1.19 16.92
C TYR A 99 20.20 0.34 16.61
N ALA A 100 20.11 -0.97 16.83
CA ALA A 100 21.19 -1.92 16.57
C ALA A 100 21.50 -2.01 15.07
N ASP A 101 20.47 -2.17 14.25
CA ASP A 101 20.64 -2.36 12.80
C ASP A 101 20.79 -1.03 12.05
N ARG A 102 20.40 0.10 12.68
CA ARG A 102 20.29 1.43 12.04
C ARG A 102 19.34 1.45 10.84
N GLU A 103 18.41 0.51 10.85
CA GLU A 103 17.34 0.38 9.86
C GLU A 103 16.00 0.50 10.60
N PRO A 104 15.01 1.23 10.06
CA PRO A 104 13.69 1.39 10.68
C PRO A 104 12.80 0.14 10.51
N THR A 105 13.37 -1.01 10.86
CA THR A 105 12.76 -2.33 10.81
C THR A 105 12.92 -3.05 12.14
N LEU A 106 11.95 -3.90 12.46
CA LEU A 106 11.87 -4.65 13.70
C LEU A 106 12.18 -6.14 13.48
N TYR A 107 12.23 -6.91 14.57
CA TYR A 107 12.51 -8.35 14.52
C TYR A 107 13.89 -8.67 13.93
N GLY A 108 14.91 -7.94 14.37
CA GLY A 108 16.32 -8.15 14.04
C GLY A 108 16.95 -9.31 14.81
N GLU A 109 18.29 -9.39 14.83
CA GLU A 109 19.00 -10.44 15.56
C GLU A 109 18.80 -10.34 17.09
N THR A 110 18.57 -9.12 17.57
CA THR A 110 18.30 -8.74 18.97
C THR A 110 17.14 -9.52 19.58
N VAL A 111 16.06 -9.75 18.83
CA VAL A 111 14.93 -10.58 19.27
C VAL A 111 15.35 -12.01 19.59
N PHE A 112 16.21 -12.63 18.77
CA PHE A 112 16.66 -14.00 19.03
C PHE A 112 17.60 -14.07 20.24
N GLN A 113 18.47 -13.06 20.41
CA GLN A 113 19.36 -12.93 21.55
C GLN A 113 18.57 -12.75 22.85
N MET A 114 17.50 -11.97 22.82
CA MET A 114 16.62 -11.77 23.97
C MET A 114 15.86 -13.06 24.32
N ARG A 115 15.31 -13.78 23.33
CA ARG A 115 14.68 -15.10 23.56
C ARG A 115 15.65 -16.12 24.14
N GLU A 116 16.91 -16.12 23.70
CA GLU A 116 17.94 -16.99 24.27
C GLU A 116 18.24 -16.64 25.74
N SER A 117 18.34 -15.35 26.05
CA SER A 117 18.56 -14.85 27.41
C SER A 117 17.42 -15.24 28.35
N LEU A 118 16.17 -15.09 27.91
CA LEU A 118 14.98 -15.51 28.65
C LEU A 118 14.97 -17.04 28.90
N ARG A 119 15.21 -17.84 27.86
CA ARG A 119 15.27 -19.31 27.98
C ARG A 119 16.30 -19.78 28.99
N LYS A 120 17.51 -19.20 28.97
CA LYS A 120 18.60 -19.53 29.93
C LYS A 120 18.18 -19.32 31.39
N HIS A 121 17.20 -18.46 31.64
CA HIS A 121 16.70 -18.13 32.98
C HIS A 121 15.32 -18.75 33.27
N SER A 122 14.88 -19.71 32.46
CA SER A 122 13.56 -20.36 32.54
C SER A 122 12.41 -19.33 32.53
N LEU A 123 12.51 -18.37 31.62
CA LEU A 123 11.53 -17.32 31.38
C LEU A 123 11.13 -17.28 29.90
N HIS A 124 9.97 -16.70 29.63
CA HIS A 124 9.55 -16.25 28.29
C HIS A 124 8.72 -14.98 28.42
N LYS A 125 8.60 -14.21 27.33
CA LYS A 125 7.71 -13.05 27.25
C LYS A 125 6.25 -13.51 27.34
N ASP A 126 5.43 -12.79 28.09
CA ASP A 126 3.99 -13.01 28.14
C ASP A 126 3.42 -12.99 26.70
N PRO A 127 2.79 -14.09 26.24
CA PRO A 127 2.15 -14.14 24.93
C PRO A 127 1.01 -13.12 24.76
N GLN A 128 0.43 -12.61 25.86
CA GLN A 128 -0.60 -11.56 25.83
C GLN A 128 -0.01 -10.17 25.63
N TYR A 129 1.28 -9.96 25.90
CA TYR A 129 1.94 -8.68 25.62
C TYR A 129 2.27 -8.61 24.13
N PRO A 130 1.70 -7.66 23.37
CA PRO A 130 1.71 -7.71 21.91
C PRO A 130 3.04 -7.28 21.28
N GLU A 131 3.96 -6.74 22.08
CA GLU A 131 5.25 -6.23 21.60
C GLU A 131 6.32 -7.34 21.47
N PRO A 132 7.28 -7.19 20.54
CA PRO A 132 8.51 -7.97 20.45
C PRO A 132 9.29 -8.11 21.77
N GLU A 133 10.12 -9.16 21.86
CA GLU A 133 10.97 -9.40 23.01
C GLU A 133 12.04 -8.33 23.24
N ASP A 134 12.50 -7.64 22.20
CA ASP A 134 13.51 -6.59 22.26
C ASP A 134 12.92 -5.17 22.46
N HIS A 135 11.66 -5.11 22.90
CA HIS A 135 11.04 -3.87 23.34
C HIS A 135 11.62 -3.43 24.69
N ILE A 136 11.88 -2.12 24.88
CA ILE A 136 12.59 -1.59 26.06
C ILE A 136 11.96 -2.00 27.41
N SER A 137 10.63 -2.10 27.46
CA SER A 137 9.92 -2.50 28.68
C SER A 137 10.19 -3.96 29.06
N VAL A 138 10.34 -4.85 28.07
CA VAL A 138 10.62 -6.28 28.27
C VAL A 138 12.04 -6.45 28.80
N GLU A 139 12.99 -5.70 28.25
CA GLU A 139 14.38 -5.68 28.72
C GLU A 139 14.49 -5.17 30.16
N PHE A 140 13.80 -4.08 30.50
CA PHE A 140 13.76 -3.57 31.87
C PHE A 140 13.07 -4.53 32.85
N ASP A 141 11.97 -5.19 32.44
CA ASP A 141 11.29 -6.19 33.27
C ASP A 141 12.21 -7.40 33.52
N PHE A 142 12.94 -7.85 32.49
CA PHE A 142 13.92 -8.92 32.64
C PHE A 142 15.04 -8.54 33.62
N LEU A 143 15.61 -7.35 33.49
CA LEU A 143 16.62 -6.87 34.44
C LEU A 143 16.04 -6.75 35.86
N ALA A 144 14.79 -6.30 36.02
CA ALA A 144 14.13 -6.25 37.33
C ALA A 144 14.01 -7.65 37.93
N GLU A 145 13.59 -8.64 37.14
CA GLU A 145 13.50 -10.04 37.59
C GLU A 145 14.88 -10.61 38.00
N LEU A 146 15.95 -10.30 37.27
CA LEU A 146 17.30 -10.69 37.68
C LEU A 146 17.72 -10.04 39.00
N ASN A 147 17.39 -8.76 39.22
CA ASN A 147 17.68 -8.07 40.48
C ASN A 147 16.87 -8.63 41.66
N ARG A 148 15.62 -9.04 41.45
CA ARG A 148 14.79 -9.71 42.46
C ARG A 148 15.41 -11.04 42.90
N ARG A 149 15.95 -11.81 41.95
CA ARG A 149 16.70 -13.05 42.24
C ARG A 149 18.02 -12.79 42.95
N GLU A 150 18.76 -11.75 42.54
CA GLU A 150 20.00 -11.31 43.21
C GLU A 150 19.74 -10.91 44.67
N GLU A 151 18.64 -10.21 44.97
CA GLU A 151 18.24 -9.81 46.32
C GLU A 151 18.08 -11.01 47.28
N VAL A 152 17.51 -12.12 46.78
CA VAL A 152 17.33 -13.36 47.54
C VAL A 152 18.55 -14.30 47.50
N GLY A 153 19.62 -13.92 46.78
CA GLY A 153 20.93 -14.57 46.82
C GLY A 153 21.35 -15.37 45.58
N ASP A 154 20.64 -15.26 44.45
CA ASP A 154 21.02 -15.90 43.19
C ASP A 154 22.21 -15.17 42.54
N ARG A 155 23.41 -15.76 42.67
CA ARG A 155 24.64 -15.19 42.09
C ARG A 155 24.65 -15.25 40.56
N SER A 156 23.97 -16.24 39.95
CA SER A 156 23.95 -16.38 38.49
C SER A 156 23.16 -15.23 37.85
N ALA A 157 22.08 -14.79 38.49
CA ALA A 157 21.30 -13.63 38.06
C ALA A 157 22.13 -12.33 38.06
N ALA A 158 23.00 -12.16 39.06
CA ALA A 158 23.89 -10.99 39.16
C ALA A 158 24.93 -10.95 38.01
N GLU A 159 25.48 -12.10 37.63
CA GLU A 159 26.42 -12.21 36.51
C GLU A 159 25.73 -11.92 35.17
N THR A 160 24.58 -12.55 34.92
CA THR A 160 23.77 -12.30 33.72
C THR A 160 23.39 -10.84 33.61
N ARG A 161 22.92 -10.21 34.70
CA ARG A 161 22.53 -8.80 34.71
C ARG A 161 23.66 -7.88 34.24
N LYS A 162 24.89 -8.12 34.75
CA LYS A 162 26.07 -7.33 34.37
C LYS A 162 26.41 -7.52 32.89
N ASP A 163 26.32 -8.75 32.39
CA ASP A 163 26.59 -9.06 30.99
C ASP A 163 25.53 -8.45 30.05
N PHE A 164 24.25 -8.65 30.38
CA PHE A 164 23.11 -8.14 29.62
C PHE A 164 23.11 -6.62 29.53
N GLY A 165 23.29 -5.91 30.65
CA GLY A 165 23.32 -4.44 30.64
C GLY A 165 24.47 -3.84 29.81
N ARG A 166 25.56 -4.59 29.61
CA ARG A 166 26.70 -4.21 28.76
C ARG A 166 26.50 -4.58 27.30
N ARG A 167 25.94 -5.76 27.01
CA ARG A 167 25.83 -6.31 25.65
C ARG A 167 24.50 -6.01 24.94
N HIS A 168 23.39 -5.86 25.68
CA HIS A 168 22.01 -5.94 25.18
C HIS A 168 21.13 -4.74 25.51
N MET A 169 21.70 -3.57 25.77
CA MET A 169 20.88 -2.37 26.03
C MET A 169 21.65 -1.08 25.72
N ALA A 170 22.72 -1.10 24.93
CA ALA A 170 23.55 0.09 24.69
C ALA A 170 22.78 1.22 23.96
N TRP A 171 21.73 0.85 23.24
CA TRP A 171 20.86 1.72 22.45
C TRP A 171 19.98 2.67 23.27
N ARG A 172 19.69 2.33 24.53
CA ARG A 172 18.77 3.06 25.42
C ARG A 172 19.12 4.55 25.59
N THR A 173 20.40 4.91 25.55
CA THR A 173 20.84 6.31 25.65
C THR A 173 20.38 7.11 24.44
N GLU A 174 20.47 6.53 23.26
CA GLU A 174 19.97 7.14 22.03
C GLU A 174 18.44 7.18 22.01
N PHE A 175 17.78 6.12 22.46
CA PHE A 175 16.32 6.13 22.66
C PHE A 175 15.88 7.29 23.56
N CYS A 176 16.52 7.49 24.71
CA CYS A 176 16.18 8.61 25.59
C CYS A 176 16.46 9.96 24.93
N ALA A 177 17.53 10.12 24.16
CA ALA A 177 17.80 11.35 23.42
C ALA A 177 16.71 11.65 22.38
N VAL A 178 16.27 10.63 21.63
CA VAL A 178 15.16 10.75 20.67
C VAL A 178 13.87 11.10 21.42
N LEU A 179 13.54 10.39 22.50
CA LEU A 179 12.35 10.63 23.31
C LEU A 179 12.32 12.06 23.87
N HIS A 180 13.44 12.52 24.43
CA HIS A 180 13.59 13.88 24.93
C HIS A 180 13.34 14.94 23.84
N SER A 181 13.77 14.68 22.60
CA SER A 181 13.59 15.60 21.47
C SER A 181 12.18 15.57 20.86
N ALA A 182 11.50 14.43 20.96
CA ALA A 182 10.22 14.19 20.31
C ALA A 182 9.03 14.60 21.20
N ASP A 183 9.13 14.42 22.52
CA ASP A 183 8.07 14.73 23.47
C ASP A 183 7.76 16.24 23.50
N LYS A 184 6.49 16.56 23.25
CA LYS A 184 5.96 17.92 23.31
C LYS A 184 5.29 18.21 24.65
N SER A 185 4.98 17.18 25.44
CA SER A 185 4.26 17.34 26.71
C SER A 185 5.16 17.74 27.88
N GLY A 186 6.44 17.34 27.86
CA GLY A 186 7.38 17.46 28.96
C GLY A 186 7.42 16.22 29.88
N PHE A 187 6.41 15.35 29.83
CA PHE A 187 6.30 14.16 30.67
C PHE A 187 7.33 13.10 30.29
N TYR A 188 7.29 12.64 29.03
CA TYR A 188 8.23 11.60 28.57
C TYR A 188 9.66 12.13 28.48
N LYS A 189 9.84 13.43 28.27
CA LYS A 189 11.11 14.11 28.41
C LYS A 189 11.66 13.99 29.83
N ALA A 190 10.84 14.21 30.86
CA ALA A 190 11.27 14.01 32.25
C ALA A 190 11.70 12.55 32.52
N PHE A 191 11.00 11.57 31.93
CA PHE A 191 11.40 10.16 32.02
C PHE A 191 12.66 9.84 31.23
N ALA A 192 12.89 10.48 30.08
CA ALA A 192 14.14 10.35 29.35
C ALA A 192 15.32 10.84 30.20
N GLU A 193 15.21 12.01 30.85
CA GLU A 193 16.24 12.56 31.74
C GLU A 193 16.49 11.67 32.96
N LEU A 194 15.43 11.22 33.64
CA LEU A 194 15.53 10.30 34.75
C LEU A 194 16.19 8.97 34.34
N THR A 195 15.80 8.43 33.18
CA THR A 195 16.38 7.18 32.67
C THR A 195 17.86 7.38 32.36
N LEU A 196 18.25 8.46 31.69
CA LEU A 196 19.66 8.78 31.44
C LEU A 196 20.46 8.91 32.73
N ALA A 197 19.92 9.61 33.73
CA ALA A 197 20.53 9.74 35.04
C ALA A 197 20.74 8.38 35.73
N TYR A 198 19.70 7.53 35.73
CA TYR A 198 19.80 6.16 36.24
C TYR A 198 20.90 5.36 35.54
N LEU A 199 20.94 5.42 34.21
CA LEU A 199 21.91 4.65 33.43
C LEU A 199 23.34 5.10 33.66
N TYR A 200 23.56 6.41 33.81
CA TYR A 200 24.85 6.97 34.17
C TYR A 200 25.30 6.53 35.56
N VAL A 201 24.44 6.66 36.57
CA VAL A 201 24.76 6.23 37.96
C VAL A 201 24.94 4.72 38.04
N ALA A 202 24.12 3.93 37.34
CA ALA A 202 24.27 2.48 37.26
C ALA A 202 25.59 2.07 36.58
N HIS A 203 26.09 2.85 35.63
CA HIS A 203 27.42 2.66 35.06
C HIS A 203 28.52 2.97 36.08
N LEU A 204 28.43 4.12 36.77
CA LEU A 204 29.40 4.51 37.80
C LEU A 204 29.47 3.49 38.96
N GLU A 205 28.35 2.87 39.33
CA GLU A 205 28.34 1.80 40.34
C GLU A 205 29.22 0.60 39.92
N SER A 206 29.38 0.38 38.62
CA SER A 206 30.18 -0.74 38.10
C SER A 206 31.69 -0.45 38.03
N VAL A 207 32.10 0.78 38.37
CA VAL A 207 33.47 1.28 38.40
C VAL A 207 34.02 1.22 39.84
N PRO A 208 35.33 0.97 40.05
CA PRO A 208 35.92 0.98 41.39
C PRO A 208 35.60 2.27 42.15
N ARG A 209 35.25 2.15 43.45
CA ARG A 209 34.78 3.27 44.27
C ARG A 209 35.81 4.40 44.36
N GLU A 210 37.09 4.06 44.33
CA GLU A 210 38.20 5.00 44.38
C GLU A 210 38.24 5.92 43.16
N GLU A 211 37.73 5.47 42.02
CA GLU A 211 37.73 6.22 40.75
C GLU A 211 36.53 7.17 40.62
N VAL A 212 35.46 6.95 41.38
CA VAL A 212 34.22 7.75 41.30
C VAL A 212 33.99 8.65 42.51
N ALA A 213 34.84 8.58 43.54
CA ALA A 213 34.78 9.45 44.71
C ALA A 213 34.90 10.95 44.31
N PRO A 214 34.17 11.88 44.97
CA PRO A 214 33.32 11.69 46.16
C PRO A 214 31.88 11.24 45.86
N VAL A 215 31.56 10.81 44.63
CA VAL A 215 30.22 10.29 44.30
C VAL A 215 30.03 8.91 44.93
N ASP A 216 28.84 8.64 45.47
CA ASP A 216 28.44 7.31 45.95
C ASP A 216 27.25 6.79 45.12
N PRO A 217 27.51 6.13 43.98
CA PRO A 217 26.45 5.67 43.07
C PRO A 217 25.52 4.64 43.71
N ALA A 218 26.02 3.82 44.64
CA ALA A 218 25.21 2.81 45.31
C ALA A 218 24.21 3.47 46.27
N ALA A 219 24.66 4.47 47.03
CA ALA A 219 23.79 5.28 47.89
C ALA A 219 22.71 6.01 47.08
N ASP A 220 23.06 6.60 45.94
CA ASP A 220 22.11 7.28 45.05
C ASP A 220 21.01 6.33 44.54
N LEU A 221 21.39 5.14 44.08
CA LEU A 221 20.41 4.14 43.62
C LEU A 221 19.52 3.64 44.76
N ILE A 222 20.08 3.38 45.94
CA ILE A 222 19.32 2.98 47.12
C ILE A 222 18.30 4.05 47.51
N GLU A 223 18.71 5.31 47.48
CA GLU A 223 17.84 6.43 47.82
C GLU A 223 16.70 6.61 46.82
N LEU A 224 16.98 6.56 45.51
CA LEU A 224 15.94 6.58 44.48
C LEU A 224 14.98 5.38 44.62
N GLY A 225 15.53 4.19 44.89
CA GLY A 225 14.74 2.99 45.13
C GLY A 225 13.76 3.13 46.30
N LYS A 226 14.14 3.81 47.39
CA LYS A 226 13.22 4.09 48.52
C LYS A 226 12.05 4.98 48.09
N VAL A 227 12.31 6.02 47.28
CA VAL A 227 11.26 6.91 46.77
C VAL A 227 10.28 6.14 45.89
N PHE A 228 10.79 5.32 44.96
CA PHE A 228 9.92 4.59 44.03
C PHE A 228 9.13 3.44 44.66
N ARG A 229 9.51 2.97 45.86
CA ARG A 229 8.69 2.01 46.64
C ARG A 229 7.35 2.59 47.10
N LEU A 230 7.19 3.92 47.08
CA LEU A 230 5.91 4.59 47.36
C LEU A 230 4.91 4.43 46.21
N LEU A 231 5.37 4.04 45.02
CA LEU A 231 4.53 3.88 43.83
C LEU A 231 3.89 2.48 43.79
N PRO A 232 2.69 2.34 43.19
CA PRO A 232 1.96 1.09 43.09
C PRO A 232 2.57 0.16 42.01
N LEU A 233 3.79 -0.30 42.24
CA LEU A 233 4.54 -1.13 41.30
C LEU A 233 4.26 -2.62 41.52
N ALA A 234 4.19 -3.37 40.41
CA ALA A 234 4.02 -4.82 40.46
C ALA A 234 5.20 -5.48 41.18
N LYS A 235 4.89 -6.39 42.11
CA LYS A 235 5.91 -7.14 42.88
C LYS A 235 6.57 -8.25 42.06
N GLU A 236 5.85 -8.79 41.09
CA GLU A 236 6.33 -9.83 40.18
C GLU A 236 6.37 -9.27 38.76
N SER A 237 7.01 -10.00 37.86
CA SER A 237 7.03 -9.66 36.43
C SER A 237 5.61 -9.62 35.85
N PHE A 238 5.33 -8.58 35.06
CA PHE A 238 4.05 -8.42 34.36
C PHE A 238 4.19 -8.64 32.85
N LEU A 239 5.41 -8.62 32.31
CA LEU A 239 5.72 -8.90 30.90
C LEU A 239 6.39 -10.25 30.67
N LEU A 240 6.85 -10.94 31.72
CA LEU A 240 7.50 -12.25 31.63
C LEU A 240 6.75 -13.29 32.45
N LYS A 241 6.81 -14.54 32.00
CA LYS A 241 6.23 -15.71 32.67
C LYS A 241 7.30 -16.79 32.91
N PRO A 242 7.15 -17.60 33.97
CA PRO A 242 8.04 -18.74 34.21
C PRO A 242 7.89 -19.81 33.12
N GLY A 243 8.99 -20.52 32.87
CA GLY A 243 9.11 -21.57 31.86
C GLY A 243 9.89 -21.11 30.63
N ALA A 244 10.76 -21.97 30.10
CA ALA A 244 11.41 -21.74 28.82
C ALA A 244 10.52 -22.23 27.68
N ILE A 245 10.49 -21.48 26.57
CA ILE A 245 9.84 -21.90 25.32
C ILE A 245 10.92 -22.24 24.30
N ASP A 246 10.93 -23.50 23.84
CA ASP A 246 11.85 -23.95 22.79
C ASP A 246 11.61 -23.19 21.48
N PRO A 247 12.68 -22.86 20.73
CA PRO A 247 12.54 -22.20 19.45
C PRO A 247 11.65 -23.00 18.49
N LEU A 248 10.75 -22.31 17.78
CA LEU A 248 9.98 -22.97 16.73
C LEU A 248 10.92 -23.43 15.59
N PRO A 249 10.68 -24.63 15.02
CA PRO A 249 11.52 -25.14 13.95
C PRO A 249 11.48 -24.23 12.74
N ALA A 250 12.62 -24.11 12.06
CA ALA A 250 12.69 -23.40 10.79
C ALA A 250 11.75 -24.07 9.78
N ARG A 251 10.94 -23.26 9.07
CA ARG A 251 9.99 -23.76 8.07
C ARG A 251 9.95 -22.87 6.85
N THR A 252 9.55 -23.45 5.72
CA THR A 252 9.30 -22.72 4.47
C THR A 252 7.83 -22.87 4.11
N VAL A 253 7.13 -21.75 3.94
CA VAL A 253 5.70 -21.71 3.66
C VAL A 253 5.49 -21.23 2.22
N PRO A 254 4.86 -22.02 1.33
CA PRO A 254 4.43 -21.54 0.02
C PRO A 254 3.25 -20.57 0.20
N THR A 255 3.35 -19.40 -0.42
CA THR A 255 2.35 -18.33 -0.35
C THR A 255 2.45 -17.48 -1.62
N HIS A 256 1.85 -16.30 -1.65
CA HIS A 256 1.87 -15.40 -2.79
C HIS A 256 2.13 -13.96 -2.35
N CYS A 257 2.80 -13.20 -3.21
CA CYS A 257 3.03 -11.77 -3.03
C CYS A 257 1.71 -11.03 -3.12
N TYR A 258 1.56 -10.02 -2.27
CA TYR A 258 0.46 -9.08 -2.37
C TYR A 258 0.92 -7.61 -2.30
N ALA A 259 2.18 -7.36 -2.64
CA ALA A 259 2.68 -6.00 -2.79
C ALA A 259 2.12 -5.29 -4.04
N CYS A 260 1.59 -6.01 -5.05
CA CYS A 260 1.00 -5.41 -6.24
C CYS A 260 -0.08 -6.31 -6.87
N GLY A 261 -0.75 -5.81 -7.92
CA GLY A 261 -1.81 -6.53 -8.62
C GLY A 261 -1.38 -7.78 -9.40
N ALA A 262 -0.09 -8.07 -9.52
CA ALA A 262 0.47 -9.19 -10.28
C ALA A 262 0.42 -10.54 -9.56
N LEU A 263 0.42 -10.52 -8.21
CA LEU A 263 0.11 -11.70 -7.40
C LEU A 263 1.05 -12.90 -7.62
N CYS A 264 2.36 -12.64 -7.76
CA CYS A 264 3.36 -13.69 -7.99
C CYS A 264 3.50 -14.66 -6.81
N GLY A 265 3.58 -15.97 -7.09
CA GLY A 265 3.86 -16.99 -6.08
C GLY A 265 5.22 -16.80 -5.42
N MET A 266 5.29 -17.05 -4.12
CA MET A 266 6.51 -16.97 -3.32
C MET A 266 6.64 -18.08 -2.27
N THR A 267 7.82 -18.24 -1.71
CA THR A 267 8.08 -19.01 -0.50
C THR A 267 8.57 -18.09 0.59
N ALA A 268 8.03 -18.19 1.80
CA ALA A 268 8.46 -17.46 2.97
C ALA A 268 9.24 -18.40 3.91
N LYS A 269 10.48 -18.03 4.27
CA LYS A 269 11.31 -18.79 5.22
C LYS A 269 11.20 -18.17 6.61
N LEU A 270 10.93 -19.00 7.62
CA LEU A 270 10.84 -18.59 9.00
C LEU A 270 11.90 -19.24 9.86
N LYS A 271 12.38 -18.50 10.87
CA LYS A 271 13.21 -18.99 11.98
C LYS A 271 12.52 -18.57 13.26
N ASP A 272 12.17 -19.52 14.12
CA ASP A 272 11.52 -19.25 15.40
C ASP A 272 10.28 -18.32 15.27
N GLY A 273 9.42 -18.61 14.28
CA GLY A 273 8.22 -17.80 14.00
C GLY A 273 8.46 -16.43 13.34
N VAL A 274 9.71 -16.00 13.15
CA VAL A 274 10.06 -14.73 12.49
C VAL A 274 10.34 -14.96 11.00
N LEU A 275 9.75 -14.13 10.14
CA LEU A 275 9.99 -14.11 8.69
C LEU A 275 11.41 -13.64 8.39
N MET A 276 12.22 -14.52 7.82
CA MET A 276 13.62 -14.23 7.52
C MET A 276 13.84 -13.71 6.11
N SER A 277 13.16 -14.31 5.13
CA SER A 277 13.35 -14.00 3.71
C SER A 277 12.21 -14.56 2.86
N THR A 278 12.00 -13.97 1.68
CA THR A 278 11.12 -14.48 0.63
C THR A 278 11.89 -14.86 -0.63
N ALA A 279 11.36 -15.80 -1.42
CA ALA A 279 11.89 -16.19 -2.73
C ALA A 279 10.75 -16.56 -3.67
N GLY A 280 10.99 -16.61 -4.98
CA GLY A 280 9.93 -16.93 -5.96
C GLY A 280 9.52 -18.40 -5.91
N LEU A 281 8.22 -18.67 -6.04
CA LEU A 281 7.67 -20.02 -6.05
C LEU A 281 7.78 -20.63 -7.45
N GLN A 282 8.45 -21.78 -7.55
CA GLN A 282 8.67 -22.46 -8.82
C GLN A 282 7.36 -22.98 -9.42
N GLY A 283 7.22 -22.86 -10.74
CA GLY A 283 6.06 -23.28 -11.53
C GLY A 283 4.81 -22.39 -11.42
N ASP A 284 4.78 -21.42 -10.49
CA ASP A 284 3.69 -20.44 -10.41
C ASP A 284 3.55 -19.67 -11.74
N ILE A 285 2.32 -19.53 -12.24
CA ILE A 285 2.11 -19.01 -13.61
C ILE A 285 2.42 -17.51 -13.73
N LYS A 286 2.51 -16.77 -12.62
CA LYS A 286 2.74 -15.32 -12.60
C LYS A 286 4.20 -14.95 -12.39
N GLY A 287 4.84 -15.57 -11.42
CA GLY A 287 6.25 -15.36 -11.06
C GLY A 287 7.20 -16.31 -11.75
N GLY A 288 6.79 -17.55 -12.02
CA GLY A 288 7.64 -18.58 -12.62
C GLY A 288 8.95 -18.78 -11.85
N GLY A 289 8.90 -18.74 -10.51
CA GLY A 289 10.09 -18.79 -9.65
C GLY A 289 10.83 -17.47 -9.43
N ARG A 290 10.31 -16.32 -9.93
CA ARG A 290 10.94 -15.00 -9.80
C ARG A 290 10.18 -14.07 -8.86
N LEU A 291 10.90 -13.14 -8.25
CA LEU A 291 10.34 -12.00 -7.51
C LEU A 291 11.01 -10.70 -7.93
N CYS A 292 10.26 -9.60 -7.85
CA CYS A 292 10.78 -8.23 -7.98
C CYS A 292 11.25 -7.71 -6.60
N PRO A 293 11.90 -6.53 -6.53
CA PRO A 293 12.35 -5.93 -5.28
C PRO A 293 11.25 -5.84 -4.23
N LYS A 294 10.04 -5.41 -4.60
CA LYS A 294 8.87 -5.36 -3.71
C LYS A 294 8.52 -6.71 -3.05
N GLY A 295 8.63 -7.80 -3.81
CA GLY A 295 8.36 -9.13 -3.29
C GLY A 295 9.49 -9.65 -2.39
N ALA A 296 10.73 -9.30 -2.73
CA ALA A 296 11.92 -9.65 -1.96
C ALA A 296 12.04 -8.85 -0.64
N SER A 297 11.54 -7.61 -0.62
CA SER A 297 11.57 -6.72 0.54
C SER A 297 10.42 -6.94 1.52
N ALA A 298 9.51 -7.90 1.27
CA ALA A 298 8.30 -8.13 2.05
C ALA A 298 8.50 -8.17 3.59
N ARG A 299 9.68 -8.64 4.05
CA ARG A 299 10.07 -8.59 5.46
C ARG A 299 10.09 -7.15 6.02
N HIS A 300 10.67 -6.21 5.28
CA HIS A 300 10.76 -4.80 5.68
C HIS A 300 9.40 -4.10 5.70
N HIS A 301 8.46 -4.56 4.88
CA HIS A 301 7.06 -4.10 4.95
C HIS A 301 6.36 -4.63 6.21
N VAL A 302 6.42 -5.95 6.46
CA VAL A 302 5.76 -6.58 7.62
C VAL A 302 6.29 -6.07 8.95
N TYR A 303 7.62 -5.92 9.04
CA TYR A 303 8.31 -5.47 10.26
C TYR A 303 8.71 -4.00 10.22
N SER A 304 8.05 -3.18 9.40
CA SER A 304 8.28 -1.73 9.42
C SER A 304 8.00 -1.17 10.81
N ALA A 305 8.89 -0.33 11.33
CA ALA A 305 8.70 0.35 12.61
C ALA A 305 7.49 1.32 12.61
N TYR A 306 7.00 1.68 11.43
CA TYR A 306 5.91 2.64 11.22
C TYR A 306 4.51 2.03 11.13
N ARG A 307 4.35 0.74 11.48
CA ARG A 307 3.02 0.10 11.52
C ARG A 307 2.12 0.70 12.60
N LEU A 308 0.82 0.74 12.31
CA LEU A 308 -0.20 0.98 13.32
C LEU A 308 -0.26 -0.22 14.28
N LYS A 309 -0.26 0.06 15.58
CA LYS A 309 -0.18 -0.98 16.63
C LYS A 309 -1.48 -1.20 17.40
N SER A 310 -2.38 -0.23 17.40
CA SER A 310 -3.65 -0.26 18.15
C SER A 310 -4.71 0.60 17.46
N PRO A 311 -6.01 0.37 17.72
CA PRO A 311 -7.07 1.28 17.31
C PRO A 311 -6.82 2.69 17.86
N LEU A 312 -7.14 3.70 17.05
CA LEU A 312 -6.99 5.10 17.40
C LEU A 312 -8.31 5.84 17.19
N ILE A 313 -8.65 6.73 18.14
CA ILE A 313 -9.78 7.65 18.03
C ILE A 313 -9.24 9.08 18.06
N LYS A 314 -9.74 9.92 17.16
CA LYS A 314 -9.39 11.34 17.08
C LYS A 314 -10.34 12.18 17.92
N GLU A 315 -9.78 12.92 18.86
CA GLU A 315 -10.50 13.88 19.70
C GLU A 315 -9.70 15.18 19.77
N ASN A 316 -10.39 16.33 19.69
CA ASN A 316 -9.74 17.64 19.72
C ASN A 316 -8.60 17.81 18.70
N GLY A 317 -8.71 17.14 17.55
CA GLY A 317 -7.71 17.18 16.48
C GLY A 317 -6.48 16.26 16.67
N ARG A 318 -6.36 15.52 17.78
CA ARG A 318 -5.26 14.58 18.05
C ARG A 318 -5.78 13.16 18.25
N PHE A 319 -4.95 12.15 17.97
CA PHE A 319 -5.32 10.75 18.18
C PHE A 319 -4.96 10.30 19.58
N ARG A 320 -5.78 9.45 20.18
CA ARG A 320 -5.45 8.67 21.39
C ARG A 320 -5.65 7.20 21.13
N LYS A 321 -5.00 6.36 21.94
CA LYS A 321 -5.23 4.90 21.94
C LYS A 321 -6.70 4.61 22.29
N ALA A 322 -7.25 3.58 21.66
CA ALA A 322 -8.57 3.04 21.96
C ALA A 322 -8.51 1.51 22.04
N SER A 323 -9.44 0.92 22.79
CA SER A 323 -9.67 -0.53 22.69
C SER A 323 -10.41 -0.88 21.39
N TRP A 324 -10.34 -2.14 20.97
CA TRP A 324 -11.13 -2.61 19.83
C TRP A 324 -12.63 -2.44 20.07
N ASP A 325 -13.12 -2.75 21.27
CA ASP A 325 -14.54 -2.62 21.60
C ASP A 325 -14.99 -1.15 21.50
N GLU A 326 -14.26 -0.24 22.13
CA GLU A 326 -14.55 1.21 22.08
C GLU A 326 -14.55 1.73 20.63
N ALA A 327 -13.53 1.38 19.85
CA ALA A 327 -13.40 1.86 18.47
C ALA A 327 -14.52 1.31 17.57
N LEU A 328 -14.84 0.01 17.67
CA LEU A 328 -15.90 -0.61 16.88
C LEU A 328 -17.29 -0.13 17.29
N ASP A 329 -17.53 0.05 18.60
CA ASP A 329 -18.79 0.58 19.11
C ASP A 329 -19.01 2.02 18.63
N LYS A 330 -17.95 2.85 18.65
CA LYS A 330 -17.98 4.20 18.07
C LYS A 330 -18.28 4.16 16.56
N VAL A 331 -17.60 3.31 15.80
CA VAL A 331 -17.84 3.16 14.36
C VAL A 331 -19.29 2.78 14.08
N VAL A 332 -19.85 1.81 14.81
CA VAL A 332 -21.24 1.37 14.62
C VAL A 332 -22.24 2.44 15.06
N ALA A 333 -21.99 3.15 16.17
CA ALA A 333 -22.83 4.23 16.64
C ALA A 333 -22.88 5.39 15.62
N ASP A 334 -21.72 5.85 15.16
CA ASP A 334 -21.61 6.94 14.20
C ASP A 334 -22.20 6.52 12.83
N PHE A 335 -21.95 5.28 12.38
CA PHE A 335 -22.53 4.73 11.16
C PHE A 335 -24.07 4.73 11.22
N LYS A 336 -24.64 4.24 12.33
CA LYS A 336 -26.11 4.17 12.52
C LYS A 336 -26.77 5.56 12.64
N SER A 337 -25.99 6.62 12.89
CA SER A 337 -26.49 7.99 12.96
C SER A 337 -26.77 8.62 11.59
N LEU A 338 -26.31 8.00 10.50
CA LEU A 338 -26.45 8.48 9.13
C LEU A 338 -27.21 7.47 8.25
N ASP A 339 -27.70 7.94 7.10
CA ASP A 339 -28.25 7.07 6.06
C ASP A 339 -27.11 6.27 5.39
N PRO A 340 -27.13 4.93 5.42
CA PRO A 340 -26.11 4.10 4.76
C PRO A 340 -25.93 4.40 3.27
N ASN A 341 -26.97 4.86 2.56
CA ASN A 341 -26.88 5.25 1.15
C ASN A 341 -26.01 6.50 0.92
N ARG A 342 -25.66 7.23 2.00
CA ARG A 342 -24.81 8.41 2.00
C ARG A 342 -23.45 8.15 2.65
N ILE A 343 -23.15 6.89 3.00
CA ILE A 343 -21.84 6.45 3.51
C ILE A 343 -21.14 5.65 2.41
N GLY A 344 -20.04 6.20 1.89
CA GLY A 344 -19.23 5.54 0.89
C GLY A 344 -18.36 4.42 1.47
N TYR A 345 -18.37 3.24 0.85
CA TYR A 345 -17.34 2.22 1.11
C TYR A 345 -16.28 2.21 0.00
N MET A 346 -15.08 2.68 0.34
CA MET A 346 -13.89 2.62 -0.51
C MET A 346 -13.07 1.41 -0.11
N ARG A 347 -12.76 0.55 -1.08
CA ARG A 347 -11.76 -0.50 -0.91
C ARG A 347 -10.60 -0.35 -1.88
N GLY A 348 -9.41 -0.61 -1.36
CA GLY A 348 -8.20 -0.81 -2.13
C GLY A 348 -8.25 -2.00 -3.05
N ASN A 349 -7.06 -2.45 -3.43
CA ASN A 349 -6.91 -3.66 -4.22
C ASN A 349 -7.05 -4.93 -3.36
N ASP A 350 -7.96 -4.95 -2.38
CA ASP A 350 -8.25 -6.12 -1.53
C ASP A 350 -8.94 -7.27 -2.32
N PHE A 351 -8.59 -8.51 -1.99
CA PHE A 351 -9.03 -9.74 -2.64
C PHE A 351 -9.75 -10.71 -1.70
N THR A 352 -9.81 -10.46 -0.39
CA THR A 352 -10.78 -11.07 0.54
C THR A 352 -12.13 -10.32 0.47
N ASN A 353 -12.47 -9.81 -0.71
CA ASN A 353 -13.57 -8.85 -0.87
C ASN A 353 -14.97 -9.45 -0.70
N TRP A 354 -15.10 -10.77 -0.75
CA TRP A 354 -16.38 -11.46 -0.64
C TRP A 354 -17.08 -11.22 0.70
N ILE A 355 -16.33 -10.96 1.79
CA ILE A 355 -16.90 -10.78 3.13
C ILE A 355 -17.38 -9.35 3.36
N HIS A 356 -16.48 -8.36 3.25
CA HIS A 356 -16.82 -6.96 3.52
C HIS A 356 -17.72 -6.36 2.45
N GLU A 357 -17.56 -6.74 1.17
CA GLU A 357 -18.51 -6.28 0.16
C GLU A 357 -19.91 -6.83 0.43
N ALA A 358 -20.06 -8.03 1.01
CA ALA A 358 -21.38 -8.54 1.35
C ALA A 358 -22.04 -7.73 2.48
N LEU A 359 -21.28 -7.31 3.49
CA LEU A 359 -21.76 -6.42 4.55
C LEU A 359 -22.19 -5.06 3.98
N PHE A 360 -21.32 -4.37 3.25
CA PHE A 360 -21.61 -3.03 2.74
C PHE A 360 -22.63 -3.02 1.59
N ASP A 361 -22.69 -4.08 0.77
CA ASP A 361 -23.77 -4.26 -0.20
C ASP A 361 -25.11 -4.47 0.51
N HIS A 362 -25.16 -5.22 1.62
CA HIS A 362 -26.37 -5.41 2.42
C HIS A 362 -26.87 -4.11 3.03
N LEU A 363 -25.95 -3.34 3.62
CA LEU A 363 -26.25 -2.05 4.23
C LEU A 363 -26.71 -0.99 3.23
N GLY A 364 -26.45 -1.19 1.93
CA GLY A 364 -26.82 -0.22 0.88
C GLY A 364 -25.79 0.88 0.66
N CYS A 365 -24.54 0.69 1.08
CA CYS A 365 -23.51 1.70 0.90
C CYS A 365 -23.10 1.83 -0.58
N PRO A 366 -23.07 3.06 -1.16
CA PRO A 366 -22.39 3.27 -2.43
C PRO A 366 -20.91 2.86 -2.30
N LYS A 367 -20.40 2.12 -3.28
CA LYS A 367 -19.04 1.56 -3.21
C LYS A 367 -18.17 1.91 -4.39
N THR A 368 -16.89 2.10 -4.11
CA THR A 368 -15.86 2.27 -5.13
C THR A 368 -14.66 1.37 -4.85
N THR A 369 -13.78 1.25 -5.84
CA THR A 369 -12.55 0.46 -5.74
C THR A 369 -11.38 1.24 -6.33
N HIS A 370 -10.18 0.67 -6.34
CA HIS A 370 -9.09 1.25 -7.13
C HIS A 370 -9.30 1.20 -8.67
N ARG A 371 -10.32 0.50 -9.18
CA ARG A 371 -10.48 0.29 -10.64
C ARG A 371 -10.91 1.57 -11.39
N PRO A 372 -11.95 2.31 -10.95
CA PRO A 372 -12.30 3.62 -11.51
C PRO A 372 -11.13 4.57 -11.69
N MET A 373 -10.26 4.68 -10.69
CA MET A 373 -9.05 5.53 -10.71
C MET A 373 -7.91 5.03 -11.60
N CYS A 374 -7.86 3.73 -11.90
CA CYS A 374 -6.74 3.12 -12.61
C CYS A 374 -6.96 3.12 -14.13
N ASP A 375 -8.00 2.43 -14.62
CA ASP A 375 -8.13 2.11 -16.04
C ASP A 375 -9.57 1.87 -16.53
N ASN A 376 -10.55 2.50 -15.90
CA ASN A 376 -11.95 2.23 -16.19
C ASN A 376 -12.37 2.63 -17.59
N ALA A 377 -11.73 3.63 -18.19
CA ALA A 377 -11.91 3.95 -19.61
C ALA A 377 -11.59 2.75 -20.52
N ASN A 378 -10.45 2.08 -20.33
CA ASN A 378 -10.08 0.87 -21.07
C ASN A 378 -11.07 -0.27 -20.80
N ARG A 379 -11.54 -0.38 -19.54
CA ARG A 379 -12.56 -1.36 -19.18
C ARG A 379 -13.85 -1.10 -19.94
N MET A 380 -14.35 0.13 -20.02
CA MET A 380 -15.58 0.45 -20.77
C MET A 380 -15.46 0.18 -22.27
N SER A 381 -14.25 0.27 -22.80
CA SER A 381 -13.96 -0.09 -24.19
C SER A 381 -14.07 -1.59 -24.45
N ASN A 382 -13.65 -2.42 -23.50
CA ASN A 382 -13.57 -3.88 -23.70
C ASN A 382 -14.75 -4.63 -23.06
N GLU A 383 -15.31 -4.09 -21.98
CA GLU A 383 -16.48 -4.59 -21.26
C GLU A 383 -17.66 -4.56 -22.23
N HIS A 384 -18.04 -5.74 -22.72
CA HIS A 384 -19.09 -5.99 -23.73
C HIS A 384 -18.67 -6.05 -25.19
N ASN A 385 -17.40 -5.74 -25.50
CA ASN A 385 -16.81 -5.93 -26.83
C ASN A 385 -15.93 -7.18 -26.93
N LEU A 386 -15.31 -7.56 -25.82
CA LEU A 386 -14.42 -8.71 -25.71
C LEU A 386 -14.75 -9.50 -24.43
N SER A 387 -14.29 -10.76 -24.36
CA SER A 387 -14.43 -11.58 -23.17
C SER A 387 -13.49 -11.18 -22.04
N ASP A 388 -12.58 -10.23 -22.23
CA ASP A 388 -11.74 -9.68 -21.17
C ASP A 388 -11.52 -8.18 -21.26
N LYS A 389 -11.42 -7.54 -20.11
CA LYS A 389 -11.19 -6.10 -19.99
C LYS A 389 -9.73 -5.71 -20.27
N ARG A 390 -8.78 -6.64 -20.18
CA ARG A 390 -7.32 -6.47 -20.30
C ARG A 390 -6.64 -7.73 -20.86
N PRO A 391 -6.92 -8.11 -22.11
CA PRO A 391 -6.27 -9.27 -22.71
C PRO A 391 -4.75 -9.03 -22.80
N TRP A 392 -3.94 -10.00 -22.35
CA TRP A 392 -2.49 -9.87 -22.29
C TRP A 392 -1.82 -10.57 -23.47
N ILE A 393 -0.85 -9.92 -24.11
CA ILE A 393 -0.08 -10.53 -25.20
C ILE A 393 0.67 -11.78 -24.72
N ASN A 394 0.64 -12.85 -25.51
CA ASN A 394 1.52 -13.99 -25.35
C ASN A 394 2.92 -13.70 -25.93
N TYR A 395 3.88 -13.34 -25.07
CA TYR A 395 5.24 -13.01 -25.54
C TYR A 395 6.09 -14.24 -25.90
N GLN A 396 5.69 -15.45 -25.54
CA GLN A 396 6.47 -16.65 -25.87
C GLN A 396 6.49 -16.93 -27.36
N GLU A 397 5.37 -16.66 -28.03
CA GLU A 397 5.21 -16.90 -29.46
C GLU A 397 5.35 -15.63 -30.31
N ALA A 398 5.34 -14.44 -29.69
CA ALA A 398 5.30 -13.18 -30.43
C ALA A 398 6.58 -12.92 -31.26
N ASP A 399 6.38 -12.49 -32.52
CA ASP A 399 7.39 -11.95 -33.43
C ASP A 399 7.25 -10.42 -33.63
N TYR A 400 6.07 -9.86 -33.34
CA TYR A 400 5.81 -8.42 -33.43
C TYR A 400 4.88 -7.92 -32.33
N ILE A 401 5.35 -6.97 -31.52
CA ILE A 401 4.68 -6.50 -30.31
C ILE A 401 4.50 -4.98 -30.40
N LEU A 402 3.26 -4.52 -30.25
CA LEU A 402 2.91 -3.10 -30.16
C LEU A 402 2.44 -2.74 -28.75
N HIS A 403 3.16 -1.83 -28.09
CA HIS A 403 2.75 -1.26 -26.82
C HIS A 403 2.40 0.21 -26.97
N PHE A 404 1.23 0.61 -26.46
CA PHE A 404 0.81 2.00 -26.36
C PHE A 404 0.69 2.40 -24.88
N GLY A 405 1.50 3.37 -24.46
CA GLY A 405 1.47 3.95 -23.11
C GLY A 405 1.62 2.92 -21.98
N MET A 406 2.44 1.89 -22.21
CA MET A 406 2.58 0.76 -21.29
C MET A 406 4.03 0.41 -20.98
N ASN A 407 4.39 0.47 -19.69
CA ASN A 407 5.71 0.15 -19.18
C ASN A 407 5.74 -1.21 -18.45
N GLU A 408 5.58 -2.30 -19.21
CA GLU A 408 5.59 -3.68 -18.67
C GLU A 408 6.77 -3.96 -17.74
N LEU A 409 7.99 -3.54 -18.06
CA LEU A 409 9.14 -3.86 -17.20
C LEU A 409 9.02 -3.34 -15.75
N SER A 410 8.31 -2.22 -15.55
CA SER A 410 8.13 -1.63 -14.23
C SER A 410 6.76 -1.96 -13.61
N THR A 411 5.72 -2.19 -14.44
CA THR A 411 4.34 -2.33 -13.98
C THR A 411 3.64 -3.63 -14.41
N SER A 412 4.38 -4.65 -14.85
CA SER A 412 3.79 -5.90 -15.39
C SER A 412 2.84 -6.63 -14.43
N TYR A 413 1.92 -7.37 -15.03
CA TYR A 413 1.05 -8.35 -14.38
C TYR A 413 1.73 -9.71 -14.09
N GLY A 414 3.05 -9.72 -13.84
CA GLY A 414 3.81 -10.91 -13.42
C GLY A 414 5.28 -10.90 -13.86
N GLN A 415 6.20 -11.34 -12.99
CA GLN A 415 7.64 -11.39 -13.33
C GLN A 415 7.99 -12.48 -14.36
N ARG A 416 7.14 -13.50 -14.53
CA ARG A 416 7.25 -14.44 -15.64
C ARG A 416 7.00 -13.73 -16.97
N LYS A 417 5.99 -12.85 -17.02
CA LYS A 417 5.61 -12.10 -18.22
C LYS A 417 6.72 -11.13 -18.64
N THR A 418 7.33 -10.39 -17.71
CA THR A 418 8.48 -9.52 -18.02
C THR A 418 9.68 -10.31 -18.55
N ALA A 419 9.97 -11.48 -17.97
CA ALA A 419 11.02 -12.37 -18.47
C ALA A 419 10.71 -12.87 -19.88
N GLN A 420 9.46 -13.19 -20.19
CA GLN A 420 9.04 -13.61 -21.51
C GLN A 420 9.11 -12.48 -22.54
N LEU A 421 8.79 -11.23 -22.16
CA LEU A 421 8.99 -10.05 -23.03
C LEU A 421 10.47 -9.87 -23.39
N LYS A 422 11.36 -9.89 -22.38
CA LYS A 422 12.82 -9.81 -22.60
C LYS A 422 13.30 -10.94 -23.50
N ALA A 423 12.82 -12.16 -23.26
CA ALA A 423 13.15 -13.31 -24.09
C ALA A 423 12.63 -13.13 -25.54
N ALA A 424 11.46 -12.51 -25.74
CA ALA A 424 10.94 -12.24 -27.08
C ALA A 424 11.84 -11.30 -27.87
N VAL A 425 12.22 -10.18 -27.27
CA VAL A 425 13.14 -9.23 -27.90
C VAL A 425 14.50 -9.90 -28.19
N ALA A 426 15.02 -10.69 -27.24
CA ALA A 426 16.27 -11.43 -27.45
C ALA A 426 16.20 -12.48 -28.57
N ARG A 427 15.02 -13.07 -28.81
CA ARG A 427 14.76 -13.97 -29.96
C ARG A 427 14.64 -13.23 -31.30
N GLY A 428 14.61 -11.90 -31.29
CA GLY A 428 14.46 -11.06 -32.48
C GLY A 428 13.04 -10.57 -32.74
N ALA A 429 12.11 -10.72 -31.79
CA ALA A 429 10.78 -10.11 -31.92
C ALA A 429 10.89 -8.58 -31.96
N LYS A 430 10.16 -7.96 -32.89
CA LYS A 430 10.12 -6.50 -33.02
C LYS A 430 9.17 -5.93 -31.96
N LEU A 431 9.71 -5.18 -31.01
CA LEU A 431 8.95 -4.46 -29.98
C LEU A 431 8.94 -2.97 -30.33
N VAL A 432 7.77 -2.44 -30.67
CA VAL A 432 7.56 -1.00 -30.91
C VAL A 432 6.74 -0.43 -29.76
N VAL A 433 7.28 0.61 -29.12
CA VAL A 433 6.64 1.27 -27.98
C VAL A 433 6.31 2.70 -28.34
N LEU A 434 5.02 3.04 -28.31
CA LEU A 434 4.52 4.40 -28.43
C LEU A 434 4.25 4.95 -27.03
N ASP A 435 5.05 5.93 -26.61
CA ASP A 435 5.01 6.51 -25.27
C ASP A 435 5.66 7.92 -25.31
N PRO A 436 5.06 8.97 -24.71
CA PRO A 436 5.71 10.28 -24.60
C PRO A 436 7.06 10.24 -23.87
N ARG A 437 7.24 9.25 -22.98
CA ARG A 437 8.48 8.99 -22.23
C ARG A 437 9.15 7.75 -22.78
N ARG A 438 10.48 7.78 -22.92
CA ARG A 438 11.27 6.57 -23.16
C ARG A 438 11.36 5.75 -21.88
N SER A 439 10.27 5.04 -21.59
CA SER A 439 10.16 4.14 -20.45
C SER A 439 11.19 3.02 -20.49
N GLU A 440 11.33 2.29 -19.40
CA GLU A 440 12.21 1.13 -19.27
C GLU A 440 11.87 0.06 -20.33
N THR A 441 10.58 -0.09 -20.63
CA THR A 441 10.11 -0.93 -21.74
C THR A 441 10.48 -0.34 -23.10
N ALA A 442 10.37 0.98 -23.29
CA ALA A 442 10.80 1.65 -24.52
C ALA A 442 12.33 1.65 -24.72
N ALA A 443 13.11 1.63 -23.64
CA ALA A 443 14.56 1.51 -23.68
C ALA A 443 15.01 0.09 -24.09
N LEU A 444 14.24 -0.94 -23.73
CA LEU A 444 14.41 -2.31 -24.23
C LEU A 444 13.89 -2.48 -25.67
N ALA A 445 12.94 -1.65 -26.09
CA ALA A 445 12.26 -1.78 -27.36
C ALA A 445 13.21 -1.67 -28.56
N THR A 446 12.86 -2.37 -29.63
CA THR A 446 13.55 -2.21 -30.92
C THR A 446 13.33 -0.81 -31.49
N GLU A 447 12.21 -0.17 -31.15
CA GLU A 447 11.88 1.17 -31.59
C GLU A 447 11.01 1.87 -30.53
N TRP A 448 11.40 3.09 -30.14
CA TRP A 448 10.60 4.00 -29.33
C TRP A 448 10.06 5.11 -30.22
N ILE A 449 8.74 5.30 -30.21
CA ILE A 449 8.05 6.35 -30.94
C ILE A 449 7.47 7.36 -29.93
N PRO A 450 8.05 8.56 -29.82
CA PRO A 450 7.44 9.62 -29.01
C PRO A 450 6.13 10.05 -29.64
N ILE A 451 5.06 10.04 -28.85
CA ILE A 451 3.70 10.38 -29.25
C ILE A 451 3.15 11.44 -28.31
N LYS A 452 2.42 12.44 -28.83
CA LYS A 452 1.73 13.41 -27.97
C LYS A 452 0.67 12.71 -27.11
N PRO A 453 0.56 13.01 -25.81
CA PRO A 453 -0.47 12.43 -24.95
C PRO A 453 -1.89 12.59 -25.52
N SER A 454 -2.76 11.60 -25.27
CA SER A 454 -4.16 11.59 -25.73
C SER A 454 -4.36 11.43 -27.26
N THR A 455 -3.30 11.23 -28.05
CA THR A 455 -3.41 11.11 -29.52
C THR A 455 -3.28 9.68 -30.05
N ASP A 456 -3.19 8.70 -29.16
CA ASP A 456 -3.03 7.28 -29.46
C ASP A 456 -4.11 6.73 -30.40
N ALA A 457 -5.37 7.18 -30.20
CA ALA A 457 -6.50 6.79 -31.04
C ALA A 457 -6.29 7.16 -32.52
N ALA A 458 -5.73 8.36 -32.79
CA ALA A 458 -5.49 8.83 -34.14
C ALA A 458 -4.45 7.94 -34.86
N VAL A 459 -3.36 7.60 -34.18
CA VAL A 459 -2.34 6.71 -34.74
C VAL A 459 -2.90 5.31 -35.00
N ALA A 460 -3.61 4.71 -34.04
CA ALA A 460 -4.20 3.39 -34.19
C ALA A 460 -5.25 3.33 -35.32
N LEU A 461 -6.10 4.36 -35.46
CA LEU A 461 -7.07 4.48 -36.55
C LEU A 461 -6.36 4.62 -37.91
N ALA A 462 -5.27 5.37 -37.99
CA ALA A 462 -4.49 5.48 -39.21
C ALA A 462 -3.79 4.19 -39.62
N MET A 463 -3.35 3.40 -38.65
CA MET A 463 -2.88 2.04 -38.91
C MET A 463 -4.02 1.16 -39.43
N CYS A 464 -5.22 1.22 -38.83
CA CYS A 464 -6.40 0.50 -39.33
C CYS A 464 -6.72 0.89 -40.78
N HIS A 465 -6.62 2.18 -41.13
CA HIS A 465 -6.83 2.69 -42.49
C HIS A 465 -5.88 2.03 -43.49
N VAL A 466 -4.58 2.01 -43.18
CA VAL A 466 -3.58 1.37 -44.04
C VAL A 466 -3.88 -0.11 -44.23
N ILE A 467 -4.23 -0.83 -43.16
CA ILE A 467 -4.53 -2.26 -43.21
C ILE A 467 -5.76 -2.55 -44.08
N ILE A 468 -6.84 -1.79 -43.89
CA ILE A 468 -8.10 -1.95 -44.62
C ILE A 468 -7.92 -1.58 -46.09
N LYS A 469 -7.33 -0.41 -46.38
CA LYS A 469 -7.10 0.09 -47.75
C LYS A 469 -6.28 -0.89 -48.60
N ASN A 470 -5.29 -1.56 -47.99
CA ASN A 470 -4.44 -2.55 -48.67
C ASN A 470 -5.01 -3.97 -48.61
N GLY A 471 -6.15 -4.21 -47.96
CA GLY A 471 -6.77 -5.53 -47.84
C GLY A 471 -5.94 -6.55 -47.05
N LEU A 472 -5.17 -6.08 -46.04
CA LEU A 472 -4.23 -6.89 -45.25
C LEU A 472 -4.84 -7.48 -43.95
N TYR A 473 -6.13 -7.29 -43.72
CA TYR A 473 -6.82 -7.86 -42.57
C TYR A 473 -7.14 -9.36 -42.77
N ASP A 474 -7.30 -10.10 -41.68
CA ASP A 474 -7.73 -11.50 -41.68
C ASP A 474 -9.21 -11.59 -42.05
N ARG A 475 -9.48 -11.91 -43.31
CA ARG A 475 -10.84 -11.97 -43.87
C ARG A 475 -11.69 -13.05 -43.21
N ASP A 476 -11.10 -14.18 -42.86
CA ASP A 476 -11.83 -15.30 -42.27
C ASP A 476 -12.22 -14.97 -40.83
N PHE A 477 -11.31 -14.37 -40.06
CA PHE A 477 -11.62 -13.90 -38.71
C PHE A 477 -12.68 -12.80 -38.75
N VAL A 478 -12.51 -11.78 -39.60
CA VAL A 478 -13.46 -10.68 -39.72
C VAL A 478 -14.86 -11.21 -40.08
N ALA A 479 -14.98 -12.08 -41.07
CA ALA A 479 -16.27 -12.61 -41.50
C ALA A 479 -16.95 -13.48 -40.42
N ASN A 480 -16.19 -14.32 -39.72
CA ASN A 480 -16.76 -15.36 -38.86
C ASN A 480 -16.82 -14.99 -37.38
N TRP A 481 -15.90 -14.15 -36.90
CA TRP A 481 -15.67 -13.89 -35.47
C TRP A 481 -15.76 -12.41 -35.10
N THR A 482 -16.24 -11.55 -36.01
CA THR A 482 -16.52 -10.15 -35.72
C THR A 482 -17.93 -9.72 -36.08
N THR A 483 -18.33 -8.53 -35.63
CA THR A 483 -19.54 -7.80 -36.03
C THR A 483 -19.20 -6.31 -36.25
N GLY A 484 -19.96 -5.63 -37.12
CA GLY A 484 -19.83 -4.17 -37.32
C GLY A 484 -18.64 -3.72 -38.18
N PHE A 485 -18.02 -4.63 -38.95
CA PHE A 485 -16.83 -4.31 -39.75
C PHE A 485 -17.09 -3.28 -40.86
N GLU A 486 -18.23 -3.36 -41.55
CA GLU A 486 -18.51 -2.44 -42.67
C GLU A 486 -18.74 -1.01 -42.17
N GLU A 487 -19.40 -0.83 -41.03
CA GLU A 487 -19.57 0.46 -40.37
C GLU A 487 -18.22 1.03 -39.92
N PHE A 488 -17.35 0.20 -39.32
CA PHE A 488 -16.01 0.62 -38.94
C PHE A 488 -15.13 0.97 -40.14
N LYS A 489 -15.22 0.20 -41.22
CA LYS A 489 -14.53 0.48 -42.48
C LYS A 489 -14.95 1.84 -43.03
N LYS A 490 -16.25 2.16 -43.07
CA LYS A 490 -16.74 3.48 -43.50
C LYS A 490 -16.13 4.60 -42.66
N ARG A 491 -16.10 4.46 -41.33
CA ARG A 491 -15.45 5.41 -40.40
C ARG A 491 -13.98 5.66 -40.73
N VAL A 492 -13.22 4.58 -40.91
CA VAL A 492 -11.78 4.68 -41.13
C VAL A 492 -11.45 5.21 -42.54
N MET A 493 -12.29 4.90 -43.53
CA MET A 493 -12.16 5.40 -44.89
C MET A 493 -12.68 6.83 -45.05
N GLY A 494 -13.37 7.39 -44.05
CA GLY A 494 -13.93 8.75 -44.07
C GLY A 494 -15.23 8.85 -44.87
N GLU A 495 -15.96 7.74 -45.04
CA GLU A 495 -17.24 7.70 -45.77
C GLU A 495 -18.42 8.18 -44.91
N ASP A 496 -18.26 8.27 -43.58
CA ASP A 496 -19.31 8.71 -42.66
C ASP A 496 -19.10 10.15 -42.13
N ASP A 497 -17.87 10.67 -42.16
CA ASP A 497 -17.51 12.00 -41.62
C ASP A 497 -16.60 12.84 -42.54
N ASP A 498 -16.49 12.45 -43.82
CA ASP A 498 -15.65 13.11 -44.84
C ASP A 498 -14.16 13.24 -44.48
N THR A 499 -13.70 12.53 -43.44
CA THR A 499 -12.33 12.63 -42.93
C THR A 499 -11.66 11.27 -42.93
N PRO A 500 -11.01 10.87 -44.04
CA PRO A 500 -10.25 9.64 -44.08
C PRO A 500 -9.15 9.64 -43.01
N LYS A 501 -9.12 8.61 -42.16
CA LYS A 501 -8.17 8.48 -41.06
C LYS A 501 -6.79 8.07 -41.58
N THR A 502 -6.17 8.90 -42.42
CA THR A 502 -4.89 8.59 -43.09
C THR A 502 -3.69 8.77 -42.16
N PRO A 503 -2.50 8.20 -42.49
CA PRO A 503 -1.25 8.51 -41.80
C PRO A 503 -0.94 10.01 -41.72
N THR A 504 -1.19 10.76 -42.80
CA THR A 504 -1.01 12.23 -42.81
C THR A 504 -1.95 12.96 -41.84
N TRP A 505 -3.20 12.49 -41.72
CA TRP A 505 -4.15 13.01 -40.74
C TRP A 505 -3.65 12.78 -39.31
N ALA A 506 -3.28 11.53 -38.98
CA ALA A 506 -2.79 11.20 -37.65
C ALA A 506 -1.46 11.88 -37.31
N SER A 507 -0.59 12.12 -38.30
CA SER A 507 0.70 12.77 -38.11
C SER A 507 0.56 14.21 -37.61
N ARG A 508 -0.40 14.98 -38.15
CA ARG A 508 -0.68 16.35 -37.70
C ARG A 508 -1.14 16.41 -36.25
N ILE A 509 -1.92 15.42 -35.82
CA ILE A 509 -2.49 15.32 -34.48
C ILE A 509 -1.43 14.86 -33.48
N SER A 510 -0.79 13.72 -33.77
CA SER A 510 0.05 12.99 -32.82
C SER A 510 1.51 13.42 -32.77
N GLY A 511 1.99 14.09 -33.82
CA GLY A 511 3.41 14.39 -34.02
C GLY A 511 4.24 13.19 -34.52
N VAL A 512 3.65 12.00 -34.67
CA VAL A 512 4.34 10.85 -35.25
C VAL A 512 4.43 11.01 -36.77
N PRO A 513 5.60 10.80 -37.42
CA PRO A 513 5.71 10.91 -38.87
C PRO A 513 4.77 9.96 -39.62
N ALA A 514 4.10 10.44 -40.68
CA ALA A 514 3.15 9.66 -41.45
C ALA A 514 3.78 8.37 -42.03
N GLU A 515 5.02 8.45 -42.52
CA GLU A 515 5.77 7.29 -43.02
C GLU A 515 6.02 6.22 -41.94
N THR A 516 6.25 6.65 -40.70
CA THR A 516 6.43 5.76 -39.55
C THR A 516 5.13 5.03 -39.23
N ILE A 517 3.99 5.75 -39.22
CA ILE A 517 2.66 5.15 -38.99
C ILE A 517 2.36 4.11 -40.07
N GLU A 518 2.56 4.45 -41.35
CA GLU A 518 2.31 3.54 -42.47
C GLU A 518 3.21 2.31 -42.41
N ARG A 519 4.51 2.49 -42.16
CA ARG A 519 5.46 1.38 -42.01
C ARG A 519 5.05 0.43 -40.88
N ILE A 520 4.79 0.96 -39.68
CA ILE A 520 4.40 0.14 -38.53
C ILE A 520 3.09 -0.63 -38.82
N ALA A 521 2.13 -0.01 -39.50
CA ALA A 521 0.87 -0.68 -39.89
C ALA A 521 1.12 -1.88 -40.83
N LEU A 522 1.96 -1.69 -41.85
CA LEU A 522 2.30 -2.73 -42.82
C LEU A 522 3.10 -3.87 -42.18
N GLU A 523 4.09 -3.54 -41.35
CA GLU A 523 4.90 -4.52 -40.63
C GLU A 523 4.04 -5.32 -39.66
N PHE A 524 3.19 -4.66 -38.87
CA PHE A 524 2.26 -5.33 -37.96
C PHE A 524 1.37 -6.29 -38.75
N ALA A 525 0.64 -5.83 -39.77
CA ALA A 525 -0.29 -6.70 -40.49
C ALA A 525 0.38 -7.94 -41.11
N LYS A 526 1.60 -7.79 -41.65
CA LYS A 526 2.35 -8.86 -42.32
C LYS A 526 3.05 -9.84 -41.36
N SER A 527 3.18 -9.50 -40.08
CA SER A 527 3.84 -10.37 -39.09
C SER A 527 2.99 -11.61 -38.76
N THR A 528 3.59 -12.71 -38.33
CA THR A 528 2.86 -13.97 -38.16
C THR A 528 2.21 -14.06 -36.79
N ALA A 529 2.98 -13.79 -35.73
CA ALA A 529 2.55 -13.95 -34.34
C ALA A 529 2.65 -12.62 -33.60
N LYS A 530 1.53 -11.89 -33.57
CA LYS A 530 1.54 -10.46 -33.27
C LYS A 530 0.43 -10.04 -32.33
N GLY A 531 0.65 -8.95 -31.61
CA GLY A 531 -0.36 -8.37 -30.73
C GLY A 531 -0.11 -6.90 -30.43
N ALA A 532 -1.20 -6.18 -30.21
CA ALA A 532 -1.19 -4.81 -29.74
C ALA A 532 -1.86 -4.70 -28.36
N MET A 533 -1.29 -3.90 -27.47
CA MET A 533 -1.82 -3.73 -26.12
C MET A 533 -1.50 -2.37 -25.51
N SER A 534 -2.34 -1.98 -24.55
CA SER A 534 -2.18 -0.77 -23.76
C SER A 534 -2.62 -1.01 -22.32
N TRP A 535 -2.33 -0.04 -21.46
CA TRP A 535 -2.88 0.00 -20.11
C TRP A 535 -3.16 1.45 -19.67
N THR A 536 -2.64 1.89 -18.52
CA THR A 536 -2.99 3.19 -17.91
C THR A 536 -2.51 4.42 -18.69
N GLY A 537 -1.55 4.29 -19.63
CA GLY A 537 -1.15 5.39 -20.50
C GLY A 537 -2.31 5.96 -21.32
N LEU A 538 -3.22 5.09 -21.77
CA LEU A 538 -4.40 5.50 -22.52
C LEU A 538 -5.58 5.79 -21.59
N ALA A 539 -5.65 5.16 -20.43
CA ALA A 539 -6.82 5.25 -19.57
C ALA A 539 -6.92 6.55 -18.75
N GLN A 540 -5.78 7.21 -18.50
CA GLN A 540 -5.66 8.39 -17.62
C GLN A 540 -5.44 9.68 -18.41
N VAL A 541 -5.90 9.69 -19.66
CA VAL A 541 -5.93 10.83 -20.59
C VAL A 541 -7.34 10.95 -21.17
N PRO A 542 -7.70 12.09 -21.80
CA PRO A 542 -8.91 12.16 -22.62
C PRO A 542 -8.94 11.05 -23.67
N ASN A 543 -10.13 10.70 -24.16
CA ASN A 543 -10.33 9.66 -25.18
C ASN A 543 -9.94 8.22 -24.79
N GLY A 544 -9.69 7.91 -23.51
CA GLY A 544 -9.14 6.61 -23.14
C GLY A 544 -9.97 5.39 -23.59
N MET A 545 -11.29 5.51 -23.60
CA MET A 545 -12.18 4.46 -24.14
C MET A 545 -11.97 4.26 -25.64
N TYR A 546 -11.98 5.35 -26.42
CA TYR A 546 -11.87 5.29 -27.88
C TYR A 546 -10.47 4.91 -28.34
N ALA A 547 -9.42 5.38 -27.66
CA ALA A 547 -8.04 4.98 -27.91
C ALA A 547 -7.87 3.47 -27.70
N THR A 548 -8.44 2.93 -26.62
CA THR A 548 -8.45 1.48 -26.39
C THR A 548 -9.24 0.75 -27.49
N ALA A 549 -10.38 1.29 -27.93
CA ALA A 549 -11.21 0.67 -28.96
C ALA A 549 -10.46 0.61 -30.31
N ALA A 550 -9.80 1.70 -30.69
CA ALA A 550 -8.98 1.79 -31.91
C ALA A 550 -7.80 0.82 -31.87
N LEU A 551 -7.16 0.66 -30.71
CA LEU A 551 -6.08 -0.31 -30.53
C LEU A 551 -6.57 -1.76 -30.64
N GLN A 552 -7.72 -2.08 -30.02
CA GLN A 552 -8.30 -3.42 -30.14
C GLN A 552 -8.83 -3.71 -31.55
N ALA A 553 -9.22 -2.68 -32.31
CA ALA A 553 -9.58 -2.85 -33.71
C ALA A 553 -8.42 -3.37 -34.56
N LEU A 554 -7.16 -3.00 -34.26
CA LEU A 554 -5.98 -3.59 -34.91
C LEU A 554 -5.89 -5.10 -34.66
N ASN A 555 -6.11 -5.53 -33.41
CA ASN A 555 -6.12 -6.94 -33.05
C ASN A 555 -7.27 -7.69 -33.74
N GLY A 556 -8.46 -7.08 -33.80
CA GLY A 556 -9.65 -7.62 -34.45
C GLY A 556 -9.52 -7.73 -35.96
N LEU A 557 -8.96 -6.71 -36.63
CA LEU A 557 -8.65 -6.75 -38.07
C LEU A 557 -7.66 -7.87 -38.38
N CYS A 558 -6.67 -8.09 -37.53
CA CYS A 558 -5.61 -9.06 -37.79
C CYS A 558 -5.88 -10.46 -37.21
N GLY A 559 -7.07 -10.73 -36.64
CA GLY A 559 -7.43 -12.04 -36.10
C GLY A 559 -6.56 -12.55 -34.95
N THR A 560 -5.99 -11.63 -34.16
CA THR A 560 -4.94 -11.96 -33.17
C THR A 560 -5.48 -12.39 -31.80
N PHE A 561 -6.77 -12.19 -31.54
CA PHE A 561 -7.37 -12.58 -30.26
C PHE A 561 -7.26 -14.10 -30.04
N ASP A 562 -6.70 -14.47 -28.89
CA ASP A 562 -6.43 -15.85 -28.51
C ASP A 562 -5.53 -16.62 -29.48
N ALA A 563 -4.73 -15.95 -30.28
CA ALA A 563 -3.77 -16.54 -31.22
C ALA A 563 -2.34 -16.56 -30.64
N PRO A 564 -1.42 -17.38 -31.18
CA PRO A 564 0.00 -17.28 -30.89
C PRO A 564 0.52 -15.86 -31.12
N GLY A 565 1.23 -15.31 -30.13
CA GLY A 565 1.76 -13.94 -30.17
C GLY A 565 0.73 -12.84 -29.92
N GLY A 566 -0.56 -13.16 -29.86
CA GLY A 566 -1.64 -12.20 -29.71
C GLY A 566 -2.16 -12.06 -28.27
N PRO A 567 -3.15 -11.18 -28.06
CA PRO A 567 -3.80 -11.02 -26.77
C PRO A 567 -4.56 -12.29 -26.38
N SER A 568 -4.16 -12.94 -25.30
CA SER A 568 -4.80 -14.15 -24.78
C SER A 568 -6.18 -13.84 -24.22
N LEU A 569 -7.17 -14.67 -24.57
CA LEU A 569 -8.49 -14.59 -23.98
C LEU A 569 -8.55 -15.51 -22.75
N PRO A 570 -8.89 -14.97 -21.58
CA PRO A 570 -8.77 -15.68 -20.33
C PRO A 570 -9.90 -16.64 -20.06
N PHE A 571 -9.54 -17.59 -19.21
CA PHE A 571 -10.40 -18.61 -18.66
C PHE A 571 -9.87 -18.89 -17.25
N LYS A 572 -10.76 -18.89 -16.27
CA LYS A 572 -10.43 -19.37 -14.93
C LYS A 572 -11.64 -19.97 -14.27
N ARG A 573 -11.46 -21.00 -13.46
CA ARG A 573 -12.55 -21.61 -12.70
C ARG A 573 -13.17 -20.57 -11.76
N LYS A 574 -14.50 -20.50 -11.71
CA LYS A 574 -15.22 -19.68 -10.72
C LYS A 574 -15.15 -20.39 -9.36
N LEU A 575 -14.78 -19.65 -8.31
CA LEU A 575 -15.04 -20.11 -6.95
C LEU A 575 -16.54 -20.13 -6.70
N LYS A 576 -17.00 -21.10 -5.90
CA LYS A 576 -18.36 -21.07 -5.35
C LYS A 576 -18.51 -19.92 -4.34
N PRO A 577 -19.74 -19.59 -3.90
CA PRO A 577 -19.93 -18.70 -2.77
C PRO A 577 -19.22 -19.21 -1.51
N ALA A 578 -18.75 -18.28 -0.66
CA ALA A 578 -18.19 -18.60 0.66
C ALA A 578 -19.23 -19.19 1.63
N TRP A 579 -20.51 -18.96 1.36
CA TRP A 579 -21.64 -19.51 2.11
C TRP A 579 -21.95 -20.92 1.62
N GLY A 580 -21.78 -21.89 2.50
CA GLY A 580 -22.06 -23.30 2.28
C GLY A 580 -23.55 -23.65 2.41
N LYS A 581 -23.84 -24.96 2.39
CA LYS A 581 -25.22 -25.47 2.49
C LYS A 581 -25.86 -25.08 3.83
N GLY A 582 -27.00 -24.40 3.77
CA GLY A 582 -27.75 -23.96 4.96
C GLY A 582 -27.24 -22.65 5.58
N GLN A 583 -26.19 -22.04 5.01
CA GLN A 583 -25.72 -20.72 5.41
C GLN A 583 -26.42 -19.65 4.55
N GLU A 584 -26.87 -18.58 5.19
CA GLU A 584 -27.57 -17.50 4.51
C GLU A 584 -26.59 -16.39 4.13
N LYS A 585 -26.54 -16.06 2.83
CA LYS A 585 -25.80 -14.89 2.34
C LYS A 585 -26.65 -13.63 2.56
N PRO A 586 -26.09 -12.52 3.08
CA PRO A 586 -26.84 -11.29 3.23
C PRO A 586 -27.50 -10.86 1.90
N PRO A 587 -28.80 -10.50 1.91
CA PRO A 587 -29.44 -9.94 0.73
C PRO A 587 -28.84 -8.58 0.39
N LYS A 588 -28.73 -8.25 -0.89
CA LYS A 588 -28.17 -6.98 -1.33
C LYS A 588 -29.16 -5.84 -1.11
N GLY A 589 -28.68 -4.75 -0.50
CA GLY A 589 -29.39 -3.48 -0.34
C GLY A 589 -29.36 -2.60 -1.60
N ASN A 590 -29.98 -1.42 -1.49
CA ASN A 590 -30.24 -0.53 -2.63
C ASN A 590 -29.28 0.68 -2.67
N ALA A 591 -28.00 0.41 -2.92
CA ALA A 591 -27.00 1.48 -3.01
C ALA A 591 -27.20 2.39 -4.23
N PRO A 592 -27.10 3.73 -4.08
CA PRO A 592 -27.21 4.67 -5.19
C PRO A 592 -25.97 4.63 -6.11
N LYS A 593 -26.17 4.96 -7.39
CA LYS A 593 -25.08 5.24 -8.33
C LYS A 593 -24.80 6.75 -8.34
N LEU A 594 -23.68 7.15 -7.75
CA LEU A 594 -23.38 8.57 -7.46
C LEU A 594 -23.14 9.42 -8.72
N ASN A 595 -22.45 8.86 -9.70
CA ASN A 595 -22.07 9.53 -10.94
C ASN A 595 -22.60 8.75 -12.15
N LYS A 596 -23.11 9.48 -13.14
CA LYS A 596 -23.64 8.96 -14.41
C LYS A 596 -22.77 9.50 -15.54
N LEU A 597 -21.92 8.65 -16.09
CA LEU A 597 -20.99 8.94 -17.18
C LEU A 597 -21.49 8.31 -18.48
N GLY A 598 -20.80 8.59 -19.60
CA GLY A 598 -21.25 8.12 -20.92
C GLY A 598 -21.44 6.61 -20.99
N MET A 599 -20.44 5.84 -20.54
CA MET A 599 -20.48 4.37 -20.57
C MET A 599 -20.64 3.74 -19.19
N TRP A 600 -20.27 4.43 -18.13
CA TRP A 600 -20.27 3.89 -16.77
C TRP A 600 -21.20 4.64 -15.82
N SER A 601 -21.67 3.96 -14.78
CA SER A 601 -22.35 4.63 -13.67
C SER A 601 -21.97 3.96 -12.37
N GLY A 602 -21.55 4.75 -11.39
CA GLY A 602 -20.98 4.28 -10.13
C GLY A 602 -20.38 5.45 -9.36
N TRP A 603 -19.47 5.16 -8.44
CA TRP A 603 -18.75 6.20 -7.69
C TRP A 603 -17.37 6.45 -8.31
N ALA A 604 -17.25 7.56 -9.03
CA ALA A 604 -16.07 8.02 -9.73
C ALA A 604 -15.19 8.86 -8.78
N PRO A 605 -13.96 8.41 -8.48
CA PRO A 605 -13.08 9.02 -7.46
C PRO A 605 -12.83 10.53 -7.63
N ALA A 606 -12.73 11.02 -8.87
CA ALA A 606 -12.42 12.41 -9.15
C ALA A 606 -13.50 13.41 -8.70
N TYR A 607 -14.74 12.96 -8.50
CA TYR A 607 -15.89 13.81 -8.14
C TYR A 607 -16.21 13.79 -6.64
N LEU A 608 -15.30 13.28 -5.79
CA LEU A 608 -15.57 13.16 -4.35
C LEU A 608 -16.04 14.48 -3.73
N LEU A 609 -15.40 15.60 -4.07
CA LEU A 609 -15.77 16.91 -3.55
C LEU A 609 -17.19 17.29 -3.97
N ASP A 610 -17.52 17.17 -5.27
CA ASP A 610 -18.89 17.42 -5.76
C ASP A 610 -19.92 16.49 -5.11
N ASP A 611 -19.59 15.22 -4.90
CA ASP A 611 -20.49 14.25 -4.29
C ASP A 611 -20.74 14.56 -2.79
N VAL A 612 -19.77 15.13 -2.09
CA VAL A 612 -19.93 15.63 -0.71
C VAL A 612 -20.70 16.96 -0.69
N ASP A 613 -20.34 17.92 -1.53
CA ASP A 613 -20.97 19.25 -1.57
C ASP A 613 -22.43 19.19 -2.01
N SER A 614 -22.78 18.25 -2.89
CA SER A 614 -24.17 17.98 -3.28
C SER A 614 -24.94 17.12 -2.27
N GLY A 615 -24.30 16.68 -1.18
CA GLY A 615 -24.91 15.87 -0.14
C GLY A 615 -25.19 14.41 -0.55
N LYS A 616 -24.63 13.91 -1.66
CA LYS A 616 -24.74 12.48 -2.00
C LYS A 616 -23.94 11.61 -1.04
N LEU A 617 -22.84 12.14 -0.51
CA LEU A 617 -22.03 11.51 0.53
C LEU A 617 -21.94 12.43 1.75
N GLU A 618 -22.11 11.84 2.94
CA GLU A 618 -21.83 12.49 4.23
C GLU A 618 -20.75 11.77 5.02
N GLY A 619 -20.34 10.57 4.61
CA GLY A 619 -19.29 9.82 5.27
C GLY A 619 -18.62 8.77 4.40
N MET A 620 -17.51 8.22 4.90
CA MET A 620 -16.74 7.20 4.21
C MET A 620 -16.05 6.24 5.18
N ILE A 621 -16.03 4.96 4.80
CA ILE A 621 -15.06 3.97 5.29
C ILE A 621 -14.04 3.74 4.18
N CYS A 622 -12.77 4.00 4.47
CA CYS A 622 -11.65 3.80 3.56
C CYS A 622 -10.81 2.61 4.02
N TYR A 623 -10.85 1.53 3.25
CA TYR A 623 -10.07 0.32 3.52
C TYR A 623 -8.93 0.15 2.50
N PHE A 624 -7.70 0.00 2.99
CA PHE A 624 -6.51 -0.33 2.19
C PHE A 624 -6.24 0.67 1.04
N GLY A 625 -6.15 1.95 1.36
CA GLY A 625 -5.89 2.97 0.35
C GLY A 625 -5.78 4.38 0.87
N ASP A 626 -5.24 5.27 0.02
CA ASP A 626 -5.05 6.68 0.34
C ASP A 626 -5.64 7.58 -0.77
N PRO A 627 -6.96 7.84 -0.76
CA PRO A 627 -7.62 8.80 -1.65
C PRO A 627 -6.90 10.13 -1.82
N VAL A 628 -6.35 10.71 -0.74
CA VAL A 628 -5.64 12.00 -0.75
C VAL A 628 -4.49 11.99 -1.77
N LEU A 629 -3.73 10.89 -1.85
CA LEU A 629 -2.60 10.76 -2.76
C LEU A 629 -2.97 10.19 -4.14
N SER A 630 -4.16 9.63 -4.31
CA SER A 630 -4.41 8.72 -5.43
C SER A 630 -5.63 9.05 -6.29
N TRP A 631 -6.55 9.90 -5.85
CA TRP A 631 -7.81 10.19 -6.54
C TRP A 631 -7.77 11.40 -7.47
N GLY A 632 -6.64 12.10 -7.54
CA GLY A 632 -6.49 13.26 -8.39
C GLY A 632 -6.07 14.50 -7.62
N ASN A 633 -6.90 15.54 -7.61
CA ASN A 633 -6.58 16.81 -6.97
C ASN A 633 -6.52 16.66 -5.44
N GLN A 634 -5.33 16.78 -4.86
CA GLN A 634 -5.10 16.46 -3.45
C GLN A 634 -5.87 17.40 -2.50
N GLU A 635 -5.91 18.69 -2.81
CA GLU A 635 -6.61 19.70 -1.99
C GLU A 635 -8.11 19.45 -1.98
N ALA A 636 -8.72 19.20 -3.14
CA ALA A 636 -10.14 18.92 -3.26
C ALA A 636 -10.56 17.63 -2.53
N ILE A 637 -9.75 16.58 -2.61
CA ILE A 637 -10.01 15.33 -1.87
C ILE A 637 -9.87 15.55 -0.36
N THR A 638 -8.86 16.30 0.07
CA THR A 638 -8.66 16.66 1.49
C THR A 638 -9.84 17.47 2.01
N GLU A 639 -10.29 18.47 1.26
CA GLU A 639 -11.47 19.28 1.58
C GLU A 639 -12.73 18.41 1.70
N ALA A 640 -12.95 17.50 0.74
CA ALA A 640 -14.12 16.63 0.75
C ALA A 640 -14.17 15.74 2.01
N ILE A 641 -13.04 15.13 2.38
CA ILE A 641 -12.96 14.28 3.57
C ILE A 641 -13.16 15.10 4.86
N ASN A 642 -12.63 16.32 4.93
CA ASN A 642 -12.83 17.20 6.09
C ASN A 642 -14.29 17.62 6.28
N LYS A 643 -15.07 17.73 5.20
CA LYS A 643 -16.51 18.06 5.24
C LYS A 643 -17.39 16.89 5.69
N MET A 644 -16.88 15.65 5.68
CA MET A 644 -17.66 14.47 6.07
C MET A 644 -17.94 14.42 7.58
N LYS A 645 -19.14 13.97 7.92
CA LYS A 645 -19.61 13.75 9.30
C LYS A 645 -19.13 12.42 9.89
N PHE A 646 -18.82 11.45 9.05
CA PHE A 646 -18.34 10.13 9.44
C PHE A 646 -17.15 9.71 8.57
N LYS A 647 -16.00 9.41 9.18
CA LYS A 647 -14.78 9.12 8.45
C LYS A 647 -13.92 8.11 9.21
N VAL A 648 -13.79 6.91 8.64
CA VAL A 648 -13.06 5.77 9.23
C VAL A 648 -12.02 5.28 8.24
N CYS A 649 -10.82 5.02 8.73
CA CYS A 649 -9.76 4.38 7.94
C CYS A 649 -9.41 3.01 8.52
N ILE A 650 -9.24 2.01 7.65
CA ILE A 650 -8.75 0.67 7.98
C ILE A 650 -7.50 0.45 7.14
N ASP A 651 -6.33 0.46 7.78
CA ASP A 651 -5.03 0.32 7.11
C ASP A 651 -3.98 -0.24 8.09
N ALA A 652 -2.88 -0.77 7.57
CA ALA A 652 -1.74 -1.21 8.38
C ALA A 652 -0.80 -0.05 8.76
N PHE A 653 -0.92 1.10 8.08
CA PHE A 653 -0.07 2.29 8.25
C PHE A 653 -0.89 3.58 8.38
N MET A 654 -0.30 4.60 9.02
CA MET A 654 -0.92 5.93 9.13
C MET A 654 -0.78 6.70 7.81
N CYS A 655 -1.67 6.45 6.84
CA CYS A 655 -1.68 7.15 5.55
C CYS A 655 -2.28 8.58 5.65
N ASN A 656 -2.19 9.38 4.58
CA ASN A 656 -2.67 10.77 4.61
C ASN A 656 -4.19 10.84 4.81
N THR A 657 -4.93 9.88 4.25
CA THR A 657 -6.38 9.74 4.50
C THR A 657 -6.68 9.39 5.96
N ALA A 658 -5.90 8.51 6.58
CA ALA A 658 -6.09 8.13 7.98
C ALA A 658 -5.96 9.33 8.93
N LEU A 659 -5.02 10.26 8.65
CA LEU A 659 -4.85 11.49 9.42
C LEU A 659 -6.10 12.37 9.44
N LEU A 660 -6.95 12.27 8.42
CA LEU A 660 -8.20 13.03 8.33
C LEU A 660 -9.37 12.32 9.05
N CYS A 661 -9.28 11.01 9.29
CA CYS A 661 -10.36 10.21 9.87
C CYS A 661 -10.53 10.39 11.39
N ASP A 662 -11.74 10.08 11.89
CA ASP A 662 -12.09 10.13 13.31
C ASP A 662 -11.74 8.82 14.03
N VAL A 663 -11.72 7.70 13.30
CA VAL A 663 -11.32 6.38 13.80
C VAL A 663 -10.38 5.73 12.81
N VAL A 664 -9.27 5.17 13.32
CA VAL A 664 -8.31 4.38 12.54
C VAL A 664 -8.22 2.98 13.16
N LEU A 665 -8.47 1.95 12.34
CA LEU A 665 -8.42 0.55 12.75
C LEU A 665 -7.20 -0.14 12.10
N PRO A 666 -6.29 -0.74 12.88
CA PRO A 666 -5.08 -1.37 12.34
C PRO A 666 -5.40 -2.71 11.64
N ASP A 667 -5.24 -2.78 10.32
CA ASP A 667 -5.32 -4.03 9.56
C ASP A 667 -4.04 -4.86 9.72
N ALA A 668 -4.19 -6.18 9.62
CA ALA A 668 -3.10 -7.11 9.41
C ALA A 668 -2.50 -6.89 8.01
N THR A 669 -1.19 -6.99 7.84
CA THR A 669 -0.56 -7.04 6.51
C THR A 669 -0.89 -8.35 5.81
N TRP A 670 -0.68 -8.39 4.50
CA TRP A 670 -1.03 -9.52 3.65
C TRP A 670 -0.24 -10.83 3.92
N LEU A 671 0.81 -10.82 4.76
CA LEU A 671 1.49 -12.03 5.24
C LEU A 671 0.99 -12.51 6.60
N GLU A 672 0.08 -11.75 7.22
CA GLU A 672 -0.58 -12.03 8.51
C GLU A 672 -2.03 -12.50 8.34
N GLN A 673 -2.46 -12.73 7.11
CA GLN A 673 -3.81 -13.18 6.78
C GLN A 673 -3.79 -14.12 5.58
N SER A 674 -4.83 -14.96 5.47
CA SER A 674 -4.95 -15.95 4.41
C SER A 674 -6.09 -15.66 3.45
N GLN A 675 -5.96 -16.12 2.20
CA GLN A 675 -6.98 -16.02 1.15
C GLN A 675 -6.75 -17.05 0.05
N ILE A 676 -7.82 -17.39 -0.69
CA ILE A 676 -7.72 -18.16 -1.94
C ILE A 676 -8.21 -17.34 -3.12
N LYS A 677 -7.63 -17.58 -4.31
CA LYS A 677 -8.03 -16.84 -5.51
C LYS A 677 -7.79 -17.60 -6.81
N PRO A 678 -8.74 -17.56 -7.76
CA PRO A 678 -8.50 -17.99 -9.13
C PRO A 678 -7.85 -16.87 -9.94
N ASP A 679 -6.77 -17.18 -10.63
CA ASP A 679 -6.03 -16.25 -11.47
C ASP A 679 -5.55 -16.93 -12.77
N TRP A 680 -5.05 -16.14 -13.71
CA TRP A 680 -4.65 -16.60 -15.03
C TRP A 680 -3.52 -15.73 -15.62
N LEU A 681 -2.68 -16.31 -16.49
CA LEU A 681 -1.79 -15.53 -17.37
C LEU A 681 -1.94 -16.02 -18.82
N TYR A 682 -1.56 -17.27 -19.07
CA TYR A 682 -1.89 -18.01 -20.29
C TYR A 682 -2.55 -19.34 -19.92
N GLU A 683 -2.05 -19.95 -18.85
CA GLU A 683 -2.69 -20.98 -18.05
C GLU A 683 -3.65 -20.36 -17.00
N ALA A 684 -4.45 -21.20 -16.35
CA ALA A 684 -5.29 -20.84 -15.22
C ALA A 684 -4.88 -21.61 -13.96
N GLN A 685 -4.92 -20.96 -12.79
CA GLN A 685 -4.64 -21.59 -11.51
C GLN A 685 -5.56 -21.09 -10.40
N ILE A 686 -5.62 -21.86 -9.32
CA ILE A 686 -6.13 -21.41 -8.02
C ILE A 686 -4.93 -21.35 -7.07
N SER A 687 -4.80 -20.23 -6.38
CA SER A 687 -3.69 -19.91 -5.48
C SER A 687 -4.17 -19.71 -4.05
N TYR A 688 -3.29 -19.98 -3.09
CA TYR A 688 -3.44 -19.73 -1.66
C TYR A 688 -2.35 -18.78 -1.17
N TRP A 689 -2.80 -17.72 -0.50
CA TRP A 689 -1.98 -16.84 0.31
C TRP A 689 -2.09 -17.37 1.73
N ALA A 690 -0.96 -17.75 2.29
CA ALA A 690 -0.87 -18.26 3.65
C ALA A 690 -0.75 -17.11 4.65
N GLU A 691 -1.36 -17.30 5.81
CA GLU A 691 -0.92 -16.62 7.04
C GLU A 691 0.47 -17.17 7.39
N VAL A 692 1.51 -16.39 7.10
CA VAL A 692 2.91 -16.78 7.28
C VAL A 692 3.33 -16.60 8.73
N ILE A 693 2.94 -15.48 9.32
CA ILE A 693 3.11 -15.13 10.74
C ILE A 693 1.74 -14.71 11.31
N PRO A 694 1.50 -14.82 12.63
CA PRO A 694 0.28 -14.26 13.22
C PRO A 694 0.27 -12.72 13.11
N PRO A 695 -0.92 -12.09 13.13
CA PRO A 695 -1.03 -10.63 13.21
C PRO A 695 -0.22 -10.05 14.37
N LEU A 696 0.61 -9.04 14.06
CA LEU A 696 1.44 -8.34 15.01
C LEU A 696 0.63 -7.28 15.78
N TYR A 697 1.13 -6.95 16.96
CA TYR A 697 0.55 -5.94 17.85
C TYR A 697 -0.92 -6.26 18.20
N GLN A 698 -1.79 -5.26 18.13
CA GLN A 698 -3.24 -5.45 18.18
C GLN A 698 -3.89 -5.42 16.80
N SER A 699 -3.15 -5.59 15.70
CA SER A 699 -3.75 -5.61 14.36
C SER A 699 -4.68 -6.81 14.17
N LYS A 700 -5.73 -6.63 13.36
CA LYS A 700 -6.72 -7.67 13.05
C LYS A 700 -6.98 -7.71 11.56
N SER A 701 -7.22 -8.91 11.03
CA SER A 701 -7.53 -9.06 9.60
C SER A 701 -8.89 -8.43 9.28
N MET A 702 -9.04 -7.96 8.04
CA MET A 702 -10.31 -7.45 7.54
C MET A 702 -11.47 -8.46 7.68
N TYR A 703 -11.17 -9.77 7.63
CA TYR A 703 -12.14 -10.84 7.94
C TYR A 703 -12.70 -10.67 9.37
N TRP A 704 -11.83 -10.55 10.37
CA TRP A 704 -12.24 -10.37 11.76
C TRP A 704 -12.98 -9.05 11.97
N ILE A 705 -12.44 -7.93 11.45
CA ILE A 705 -13.07 -6.59 11.57
C ILE A 705 -14.49 -6.61 11.00
N THR A 706 -14.71 -7.27 9.86
CA THR A 706 -16.02 -7.36 9.23
C THR A 706 -17.02 -8.15 10.09
N MET A 707 -16.61 -9.28 10.67
CA MET A 707 -17.49 -10.08 11.54
C MET A 707 -17.90 -9.29 12.78
N GLU A 708 -16.95 -8.61 13.43
CA GLU A 708 -17.22 -7.83 14.64
C GLU A 708 -18.14 -6.63 14.39
N LEU A 709 -18.00 -5.97 13.23
CA LEU A 709 -18.93 -4.93 12.79
C LEU A 709 -20.33 -5.51 12.52
N ALA A 710 -20.41 -6.66 11.84
CA ALA A 710 -21.67 -7.31 11.55
C ALA A 710 -22.40 -7.73 12.84
N ASP A 711 -21.69 -8.31 13.81
CA ASP A 711 -22.25 -8.71 15.10
C ASP A 711 -22.84 -7.53 15.87
N ARG A 712 -22.10 -6.42 15.98
CA ARG A 712 -22.56 -5.17 16.63
C ARG A 712 -23.73 -4.49 15.88
N MET A 713 -23.86 -4.77 14.59
CA MET A 713 -25.00 -4.33 13.78
C MET A 713 -26.21 -5.28 13.85
N GLY A 714 -26.10 -6.43 14.53
CA GLY A 714 -27.17 -7.45 14.59
C GLY A 714 -27.24 -8.35 13.35
N LEU A 715 -26.19 -8.36 12.53
CA LEU A 715 -26.08 -9.05 11.24
C LEU A 715 -25.21 -10.31 11.30
N GLY A 716 -24.69 -10.68 12.48
CA GLY A 716 -23.78 -11.81 12.69
C GLY A 716 -24.23 -13.15 12.13
N HIS A 717 -25.55 -13.41 12.13
CA HIS A 717 -26.13 -14.64 11.57
C HIS A 717 -25.81 -14.86 10.08
N PHE A 718 -25.54 -13.79 9.33
CA PHE A 718 -25.11 -13.88 7.93
C PHE A 718 -23.62 -14.21 7.77
N PHE A 719 -22.83 -14.22 8.84
CA PHE A 719 -21.38 -14.45 8.80
C PHE A 719 -21.02 -15.63 9.72
N PRO A 720 -21.45 -16.86 9.37
CA PRO A 720 -21.57 -17.97 10.33
C PRO A 720 -20.29 -18.78 10.55
N TRP A 721 -19.18 -18.47 9.86
CA TRP A 721 -17.97 -19.28 9.89
C TRP A 721 -17.20 -19.11 11.18
N LYS A 722 -16.72 -20.22 11.75
CA LYS A 722 -15.83 -20.17 12.93
C LYS A 722 -14.40 -19.83 12.54
N THR A 723 -14.00 -20.25 11.34
CA THR A 723 -12.69 -19.97 10.77
C THR A 723 -12.85 -19.59 9.31
N ILE A 724 -11.93 -18.78 8.79
CA ILE A 724 -11.93 -18.42 7.37
C ILE A 724 -11.72 -19.65 6.45
N GLU A 725 -11.12 -20.73 6.96
CA GLU A 725 -10.91 -21.96 6.20
C GLU A 725 -12.23 -22.64 5.83
N GLU A 726 -13.26 -22.58 6.68
CA GLU A 726 -14.60 -23.08 6.35
C GLU A 726 -15.18 -22.35 5.12
N ALA A 727 -14.94 -21.04 5.00
CA ALA A 727 -15.32 -20.27 3.83
C ALA A 727 -14.54 -20.70 2.58
N PHE A 728 -13.24 -20.99 2.71
CA PHE A 728 -12.42 -21.50 1.60
C PHE A 728 -12.86 -22.88 1.13
N GLU A 729 -13.18 -23.79 2.05
CA GLU A 729 -13.70 -25.12 1.71
C GLU A 729 -15.01 -25.02 0.91
N ASN A 730 -15.93 -24.15 1.34
CA ASN A 730 -17.16 -23.87 0.60
C ASN A 730 -16.87 -23.34 -0.82
N GLN A 731 -15.91 -22.42 -0.95
CA GLN A 731 -15.51 -21.84 -2.24
C GLN A 731 -14.86 -22.86 -3.18
N LEU A 732 -14.15 -23.86 -2.64
CA LEU A 732 -13.43 -24.89 -3.37
C LEU A 732 -14.27 -26.12 -3.68
N ASP A 733 -15.46 -26.25 -3.10
CA ASP A 733 -16.32 -27.42 -3.31
C ASP A 733 -16.59 -27.70 -4.80
N GLY A 734 -16.25 -28.91 -5.26
CA GLY A 734 -16.39 -29.33 -6.66
C GLY A 734 -15.33 -28.79 -7.64
N LEU A 735 -14.30 -28.10 -7.15
CA LEU A 735 -13.15 -27.67 -7.96
C LEU A 735 -12.05 -28.75 -7.97
N PRO A 736 -11.13 -28.74 -8.95
CA PRO A 736 -10.09 -29.77 -9.08
C PRO A 736 -8.93 -29.63 -8.06
N CYS A 737 -9.17 -28.96 -6.94
CA CYS A 737 -8.20 -28.80 -5.86
C CYS A 737 -8.88 -28.78 -4.49
N THR A 738 -8.10 -29.13 -3.47
CA THR A 738 -8.49 -29.05 -2.06
C THR A 738 -7.68 -27.95 -1.36
N LEU A 739 -8.18 -27.46 -0.22
CA LEU A 739 -7.47 -26.48 0.59
C LEU A 739 -6.10 -27.03 1.05
N ASP A 740 -6.02 -28.30 1.45
CA ASP A 740 -4.76 -28.96 1.84
C ASP A 740 -3.73 -28.99 0.72
N GLN A 741 -4.15 -29.30 -0.52
CA GLN A 741 -3.26 -29.25 -1.67
C GLN A 741 -2.73 -27.84 -1.91
N LEU A 742 -3.58 -26.83 -1.76
CA LEU A 742 -3.19 -25.43 -1.90
C LEU A 742 -2.25 -24.98 -0.77
N LYS A 743 -2.51 -25.32 0.49
CA LYS A 743 -1.63 -25.03 1.64
C LYS A 743 -0.25 -25.69 1.46
N LYS A 744 -0.20 -26.89 0.87
CA LYS A 744 1.05 -27.61 0.62
C LYS A 744 1.85 -27.08 -0.58
N LYS A 745 1.20 -26.61 -1.64
CA LYS A 745 1.86 -26.22 -2.91
C LYS A 745 1.91 -24.72 -3.16
N GLY A 746 1.07 -23.93 -2.50
CA GLY A 746 0.78 -22.53 -2.81
C GLY A 746 -0.25 -22.36 -3.94
N TYR A 747 -0.23 -23.21 -4.97
CA TYR A 747 -1.17 -23.13 -6.10
C TYR A 747 -1.46 -24.51 -6.70
N VAL A 748 -2.53 -24.57 -7.50
CA VAL A 748 -2.84 -25.69 -8.40
C VAL A 748 -3.22 -25.11 -9.77
N ILE A 749 -2.46 -25.49 -10.82
CA ILE A 749 -2.84 -25.20 -12.21
C ILE A 749 -4.09 -26.02 -12.52
N THR A 750 -5.19 -25.34 -12.86
CA THR A 750 -6.47 -25.98 -13.15
C THR A 750 -6.63 -26.28 -14.63
N ASP A 751 -6.01 -25.47 -15.49
CA ASP A 751 -6.17 -25.56 -16.92
C ASP A 751 -4.91 -25.04 -17.64
N GLU A 752 -4.41 -25.81 -18.61
CA GLU A 752 -3.21 -25.49 -19.39
C GLU A 752 -3.46 -24.42 -20.47
N ALA A 753 -2.39 -23.74 -20.89
CA ALA A 753 -2.44 -22.75 -21.95
C ALA A 753 -2.92 -23.37 -23.27
N SER A 754 -3.82 -22.67 -23.97
CA SER A 754 -4.32 -23.06 -25.29
C SER A 754 -4.79 -21.85 -26.10
N TYR A 755 -4.73 -21.99 -27.43
CA TYR A 755 -5.08 -20.95 -28.41
C TYR A 755 -6.38 -21.27 -29.14
N TYR A 756 -6.97 -20.24 -29.75
CA TYR A 756 -8.18 -20.30 -30.55
C TYR A 756 -9.34 -20.99 -29.83
N LYS A 757 -9.42 -20.84 -28.51
CA LYS A 757 -10.40 -21.53 -27.67
C LYS A 757 -11.82 -21.22 -28.13
N TYR A 758 -12.05 -20.01 -28.64
CA TYR A 758 -13.31 -19.59 -29.20
C TYR A 758 -13.82 -20.45 -30.36
N LYS A 759 -12.93 -21.06 -31.16
CA LYS A 759 -13.34 -21.99 -32.23
C LYS A 759 -13.94 -23.27 -31.65
N LYS A 760 -13.39 -23.75 -30.53
CA LYS A 760 -13.92 -24.92 -29.79
C LYS A 760 -15.20 -24.57 -29.03
N TRP A 761 -15.27 -23.37 -28.46
CA TRP A 761 -16.42 -22.92 -27.68
C TRP A 761 -17.58 -22.39 -28.52
N GLY A 762 -17.34 -22.09 -29.80
CA GLY A 762 -18.31 -21.40 -30.66
C GLY A 762 -18.52 -19.93 -30.29
N SER A 763 -17.69 -19.37 -29.41
CA SER A 763 -17.83 -18.01 -28.85
C SER A 763 -16.52 -17.53 -28.24
N LEU A 764 -16.24 -16.24 -28.31
CA LEU A 764 -15.14 -15.61 -27.57
C LEU A 764 -15.39 -15.62 -26.05
N ASN A 765 -16.64 -15.78 -25.61
CA ASN A 765 -16.96 -15.92 -24.19
C ASN A 765 -16.61 -17.32 -23.69
N PRO A 766 -16.08 -17.45 -22.47
CA PRO A 766 -15.81 -18.76 -21.90
C PRO A 766 -17.12 -19.50 -21.58
N PRO A 767 -17.10 -20.84 -21.58
CA PRO A 767 -18.27 -21.65 -21.26
C PRO A 767 -18.64 -21.55 -19.77
N GLU A 768 -19.80 -22.13 -19.41
CA GLU A 768 -20.26 -22.20 -18.02
C GLU A 768 -19.21 -22.81 -17.07
N GLY A 769 -19.19 -22.35 -15.82
CA GLY A 769 -18.19 -22.73 -14.81
C GLY A 769 -16.88 -21.94 -14.89
N TYR A 770 -16.57 -21.31 -16.02
CA TYR A 770 -15.46 -20.39 -16.16
C TYR A 770 -15.89 -18.93 -15.95
N GLY A 771 -14.94 -18.12 -15.49
CA GLY A 771 -15.06 -16.69 -15.33
C GLY A 771 -14.04 -15.96 -16.21
N SER A 772 -14.44 -14.77 -16.62
CA SER A 772 -13.63 -13.80 -17.34
C SER A 772 -13.97 -12.40 -16.83
N SER A 773 -13.13 -11.40 -17.09
CA SER A 773 -13.40 -10.06 -16.58
C SER A 773 -14.37 -9.28 -17.48
N GLY A 774 -14.52 -9.65 -18.76
CA GLY A 774 -15.48 -9.09 -19.72
C GLY A 774 -16.45 -10.17 -20.24
N ASN A 775 -17.40 -9.76 -21.08
CA ASN A 775 -18.39 -10.65 -21.70
C ASN A 775 -18.94 -10.00 -22.96
N THR A 776 -18.56 -10.46 -24.16
CA THR A 776 -19.09 -9.93 -25.42
C THR A 776 -20.57 -10.28 -25.58
N LYS A 777 -21.40 -9.30 -25.99
CA LYS A 777 -22.84 -9.53 -26.19
C LYS A 777 -23.18 -10.47 -27.35
N THR A 778 -22.34 -10.51 -28.37
CA THR A 778 -22.60 -11.27 -29.61
C THR A 778 -21.88 -12.63 -29.64
N GLY A 779 -21.03 -12.91 -28.64
CA GLY A 779 -20.08 -14.03 -28.70
C GLY A 779 -18.91 -13.79 -29.67
N LYS A 780 -18.85 -12.63 -30.33
CA LYS A 780 -17.84 -12.20 -31.31
C LYS A 780 -17.11 -10.94 -30.84
N TYR A 781 -16.03 -10.55 -31.50
CA TYR A 781 -15.47 -9.21 -31.29
C TYR A 781 -16.34 -8.17 -32.00
N ASN A 782 -16.71 -7.09 -31.32
CA ASN A 782 -17.60 -6.07 -31.88
C ASN A 782 -16.81 -4.81 -32.25
N PHE A 783 -16.72 -4.48 -33.53
CA PHE A 783 -16.21 -3.18 -33.96
C PHE A 783 -17.20 -2.06 -33.61
N VAL A 784 -18.49 -2.34 -33.70
CA VAL A 784 -19.57 -1.48 -33.20
C VAL A 784 -19.90 -1.91 -31.77
N ASN A 785 -19.58 -1.08 -30.79
CA ASN A 785 -19.86 -1.38 -29.39
C ASN A 785 -21.38 -1.40 -29.13
N PRO A 786 -21.97 -2.57 -28.80
CA PRO A 786 -23.42 -2.69 -28.67
C PRO A 786 -23.97 -1.93 -27.47
N VAL A 787 -23.19 -1.80 -26.38
CA VAL A 787 -23.61 -1.04 -25.20
C VAL A 787 -23.53 0.47 -25.44
N ALA A 788 -22.52 0.93 -26.18
CA ALA A 788 -22.44 2.33 -26.57
C ALA A 788 -23.62 2.71 -27.46
N GLN A 789 -23.97 1.86 -28.43
CA GLN A 789 -25.12 2.07 -29.31
C GLN A 789 -26.44 2.14 -28.51
N GLU A 790 -26.66 1.22 -27.57
CA GLU A 790 -27.83 1.25 -26.69
C GLU A 790 -27.94 2.53 -25.84
N LYS A 791 -26.80 3.14 -25.51
CA LYS A 791 -26.71 4.37 -24.71
C LYS A 791 -26.67 5.64 -25.54
N GLY A 792 -26.66 5.56 -26.87
CA GLY A 792 -26.51 6.72 -27.75
C GLY A 792 -25.11 7.36 -27.70
N VAL A 793 -24.09 6.61 -27.26
CA VAL A 793 -22.67 6.99 -27.36
C VAL A 793 -22.14 6.51 -28.71
N ASP A 794 -21.23 7.24 -29.36
CA ASP A 794 -20.60 6.80 -30.62
C ASP A 794 -20.02 5.39 -30.44
N PRO A 795 -20.57 4.37 -31.13
CA PRO A 795 -20.21 2.99 -30.86
C PRO A 795 -18.94 2.57 -31.58
N LEU A 796 -18.41 3.40 -32.48
CA LEU A 796 -17.22 3.10 -33.26
C LEU A 796 -15.98 3.73 -32.62
N PRO A 797 -14.79 3.12 -32.79
CA PRO A 797 -13.53 3.76 -32.46
C PRO A 797 -13.42 5.14 -33.12
N ASN A 798 -12.96 6.14 -32.35
CA ASN A 798 -12.86 7.52 -32.81
C ASN A 798 -11.70 8.28 -32.15
N TYR A 799 -11.43 9.49 -32.61
CA TYR A 799 -10.57 10.47 -31.93
C TYR A 799 -11.33 11.79 -31.80
N HIS A 800 -11.39 12.32 -30.59
CA HIS A 800 -11.88 13.67 -30.32
C HIS A 800 -10.74 14.52 -29.77
N ASP A 801 -10.77 15.82 -30.04
CA ASP A 801 -9.86 16.73 -29.35
C ASP A 801 -10.16 16.74 -27.85
N GLY A 802 -9.10 16.86 -27.04
CA GLY A 802 -9.24 16.92 -25.59
C GLY A 802 -10.01 18.18 -25.14
N PRO A 803 -10.47 18.22 -23.87
CA PRO A 803 -11.20 19.37 -23.35
C PRO A 803 -10.40 20.69 -23.54
N PRO A 804 -11.00 21.76 -24.12
CA PRO A 804 -10.28 22.99 -24.44
C PRO A 804 -9.60 23.67 -23.26
N ASP A 805 -10.16 23.52 -22.06
CA ASP A 805 -9.60 24.07 -20.83
C ASP A 805 -8.36 23.31 -20.32
N LEU A 806 -8.16 22.06 -20.78
CA LEU A 806 -6.97 21.24 -20.51
C LEU A 806 -5.91 21.33 -21.61
N ALA A 807 -6.19 22.03 -22.71
CA ALA A 807 -5.21 22.30 -23.75
C ALA A 807 -4.10 23.25 -23.23
N THR A 808 -2.87 23.02 -23.68
CA THR A 808 -1.74 23.93 -23.41
C THR A 808 -1.97 25.28 -24.06
N ASP A 809 -1.42 26.32 -23.45
CA ASP A 809 -1.48 27.71 -23.91
C ASP A 809 -0.16 28.43 -23.65
N ALA A 810 -0.04 29.70 -24.03
CA ALA A 810 1.20 30.45 -23.83
C ALA A 810 1.59 30.61 -22.34
N THR A 811 0.64 30.49 -21.41
CA THR A 811 0.90 30.57 -19.96
C THR A 811 1.28 29.22 -19.38
N TYR A 812 0.67 28.15 -19.88
CA TYR A 812 0.90 26.75 -19.48
C TYR A 812 1.28 25.91 -20.70
N PRO A 813 2.54 26.02 -21.18
CA PRO A 813 2.94 25.44 -22.48
C PRO A 813 3.24 23.94 -22.42
N PHE A 814 3.24 23.31 -21.24
CA PHE A 814 3.59 21.90 -21.07
C PHE A 814 2.39 21.05 -20.65
N HIS A 815 2.35 19.79 -21.08
CA HIS A 815 1.55 18.77 -20.41
C HIS A 815 2.41 17.97 -19.42
N PHE A 816 1.88 17.71 -18.23
CA PHE A 816 2.46 16.83 -17.24
C PHE A 816 1.80 15.45 -17.27
N GLY A 817 2.63 14.41 -17.16
CA GLY A 817 2.23 13.01 -17.08
C GLY A 817 2.78 12.26 -15.87
N ASN A 818 1.89 11.65 -15.08
CA ASN A 818 2.26 10.74 -13.99
C ASN A 818 2.77 9.38 -14.52
N PHE A 819 3.85 8.85 -13.95
CA PHE A 819 4.30 7.48 -14.21
C PHE A 819 4.56 6.67 -12.93
N ARG A 820 4.90 5.39 -13.12
CA ARG A 820 5.21 4.43 -12.04
C ARG A 820 6.64 3.96 -12.19
N ILE A 821 7.27 3.67 -11.06
CA ILE A 821 8.64 3.15 -10.94
C ILE A 821 8.59 1.70 -10.45
N PHE A 822 9.68 0.96 -10.66
CA PHE A 822 9.70 -0.48 -10.41
C PHE A 822 9.75 -0.83 -8.91
N GLU A 823 10.34 0.07 -8.12
CA GLU A 823 10.64 -0.08 -6.71
C GLU A 823 9.39 0.06 -5.85
N HIS A 824 8.48 0.98 -6.20
CA HIS A 824 7.30 1.30 -5.39
C HIS A 824 5.99 0.91 -6.06
N GLU A 825 5.01 0.49 -5.25
CA GLU A 825 3.63 0.25 -5.69
C GLU A 825 2.71 1.35 -5.18
N HIS A 826 2.19 2.15 -6.12
CA HIS A 826 1.22 3.22 -5.84
C HIS A 826 1.66 4.09 -4.67
N SER A 827 0.96 4.06 -3.53
CA SER A 827 1.31 4.76 -2.27
C SER A 827 1.48 3.78 -1.10
N SER A 828 1.66 2.48 -1.36
CA SER A 828 1.55 1.42 -0.33
C SER A 828 2.88 0.91 0.21
N THR A 829 3.99 1.23 -0.46
CA THR A 829 5.32 0.66 -0.18
C THR A 829 6.30 1.68 0.41
N PHE A 830 5.84 2.87 0.82
CA PHE A 830 6.70 3.97 1.30
C PHE A 830 7.09 3.82 2.77
N SER A 831 6.54 2.83 3.47
CA SER A 831 7.00 2.40 4.80
C SER A 831 8.04 1.27 4.75
N ASP A 832 8.40 0.79 3.55
CA ASP A 832 9.44 -0.22 3.33
C ASP A 832 10.80 0.46 3.12
N TRP A 833 11.67 0.35 4.12
CA TRP A 833 13.01 0.94 4.14
C TRP A 833 13.87 0.55 2.94
N ALA A 834 13.87 -0.73 2.57
CA ALA A 834 14.74 -1.23 1.51
C ALA A 834 14.35 -0.64 0.15
N LEU A 835 13.05 -0.43 -0.08
CA LEU A 835 12.54 0.21 -1.28
C LEU A 835 12.84 1.71 -1.28
N MET A 836 12.59 2.42 -0.17
CA MET A 836 12.92 3.85 -0.05
C MET A 836 14.42 4.14 -0.21
N LYS A 837 15.29 3.24 0.24
CA LYS A 837 16.73 3.33 0.00
C LYS A 837 17.09 3.18 -1.48
N SER A 838 16.30 2.41 -2.24
CA SER A 838 16.50 2.23 -3.68
C SER A 838 16.00 3.42 -4.49
N MET A 839 14.85 4.00 -4.11
CA MET A 839 14.26 5.18 -4.77
C MET A 839 13.68 6.11 -3.70
N SER A 840 14.48 7.09 -3.29
CA SER A 840 14.14 7.95 -2.15
C SER A 840 13.26 9.15 -2.48
N SER A 841 13.17 9.53 -3.75
CA SER A 841 12.46 10.72 -4.22
C SER A 841 11.98 10.60 -5.67
N ASN A 842 11.20 11.58 -6.12
CA ASN A 842 10.65 11.65 -7.46
C ASN A 842 10.96 12.98 -8.17
N PRO A 843 12.14 13.16 -8.79
CA PRO A 843 12.45 14.39 -9.52
C PRO A 843 11.54 14.59 -10.75
N LEU A 844 11.38 15.84 -11.17
CA LEU A 844 10.61 16.25 -12.34
C LEU A 844 11.44 16.06 -13.62
N TRP A 845 11.02 15.14 -14.48
CA TRP A 845 11.62 14.91 -15.79
C TRP A 845 11.20 16.03 -16.75
N ILE A 846 12.19 16.63 -17.39
CA ILE A 846 12.03 17.67 -18.42
C ILE A 846 12.96 17.35 -19.59
N ASN A 847 12.53 17.63 -20.82
CA ASN A 847 13.40 17.46 -21.98
C ASN A 847 14.63 18.38 -21.89
N LYS A 848 15.81 17.91 -22.29
CA LYS A 848 17.04 18.73 -22.25
C LYS A 848 16.97 20.03 -23.07
N MET A 849 16.22 20.06 -24.18
CA MET A 849 16.03 21.28 -24.96
C MET A 849 15.14 22.28 -24.21
N ASP A 850 14.01 21.82 -23.68
CA ASP A 850 13.12 22.66 -22.86
C ASP A 850 13.84 23.18 -21.61
N ALA A 851 14.64 22.32 -20.96
CA ALA A 851 15.44 22.69 -19.81
C ALA A 851 16.52 23.73 -20.15
N HIS A 852 17.18 23.59 -21.30
CA HIS A 852 18.14 24.57 -21.81
C HIS A 852 17.47 25.93 -22.00
N ASP A 853 16.32 25.96 -22.67
CA ASP A 853 15.58 27.20 -22.96
C ASP A 853 15.07 27.88 -21.68
N LEU A 854 14.74 27.08 -20.65
CA LEU A 854 14.35 27.55 -19.31
C LEU A 854 15.52 27.75 -18.34
N GLN A 855 16.77 27.52 -18.76
CA GLN A 855 17.97 27.62 -17.90
C GLN A 855 17.91 26.74 -16.62
N ILE A 856 17.34 25.55 -16.74
CA ILE A 856 17.19 24.55 -15.69
C ILE A 856 18.28 23.47 -15.86
N SER A 857 19.00 23.19 -14.78
CA SER A 857 20.03 22.17 -14.66
C SER A 857 19.59 21.01 -13.75
N GLU A 858 20.33 19.91 -13.77
CA GLU A 858 20.10 18.76 -12.89
C GLU A 858 20.09 19.18 -11.42
N GLY A 859 19.09 18.74 -10.67
CA GLY A 859 18.97 18.99 -9.24
C GLY A 859 18.48 20.39 -8.86
N ASP A 860 18.30 21.31 -9.82
CA ASP A 860 17.72 22.62 -9.55
C ASP A 860 16.34 22.48 -8.92
N ARG A 861 16.04 23.33 -7.93
CA ARG A 861 14.69 23.42 -7.38
C ARG A 861 13.79 24.11 -8.39
N VAL A 862 12.64 23.50 -8.63
CA VAL A 862 11.64 23.98 -9.58
C VAL A 862 10.25 23.92 -8.99
N ARG A 863 9.40 24.85 -9.40
CA ARG A 863 7.98 24.87 -9.10
C ARG A 863 7.22 24.38 -10.32
N LEU A 864 6.56 23.22 -10.20
CA LEU A 864 5.62 22.73 -11.19
C LEU A 864 4.24 23.31 -10.86
N LYS A 865 3.68 24.11 -11.77
CA LYS A 865 2.43 24.82 -11.54
C LYS A 865 1.39 24.52 -12.61
N SER A 866 0.17 24.26 -12.20
CA SER A 866 -1.03 24.26 -13.04
C SER A 866 -1.93 25.44 -12.64
N PRO A 867 -3.05 25.70 -13.35
CA PRO A 867 -4.07 26.63 -12.88
C PRO A 867 -4.72 26.23 -11.53
N TRP A 868 -4.56 24.98 -11.09
CA TRP A 868 -5.31 24.37 -9.99
C TRP A 868 -4.44 23.92 -8.81
N GLY A 869 -3.13 24.15 -8.87
CA GLY A 869 -2.22 23.76 -7.80
C GLY A 869 -0.76 23.89 -8.22
N GLN A 870 0.13 23.66 -7.26
CA GLN A 870 1.57 23.67 -7.48
C GLN A 870 2.29 22.74 -6.51
N VAL A 871 3.45 22.23 -6.93
CA VAL A 871 4.38 21.46 -6.09
C VAL A 871 5.82 21.89 -6.36
N GLU A 872 6.69 21.75 -5.36
CA GLU A 872 8.12 22.06 -5.49
C GLU A 872 8.95 20.78 -5.52
N MET A 873 9.81 20.65 -6.53
CA MET A 873 10.54 19.42 -6.82
C MET A 873 11.96 19.74 -7.28
N THR A 874 12.81 18.73 -7.42
CA THR A 874 14.10 18.86 -8.11
C THR A 874 13.95 18.49 -9.59
N ALA A 875 14.63 19.19 -10.49
CA ALA A 875 14.59 18.91 -11.92
C ALA A 875 15.55 17.79 -12.33
N HIS A 876 15.15 17.02 -13.35
CA HIS A 876 15.95 16.00 -14.03
C HIS A 876 15.88 16.19 -15.56
N PRO A 877 16.77 17.01 -16.15
CA PRO A 877 16.87 17.18 -17.60
C PRO A 877 17.35 15.93 -18.35
N THR A 878 16.50 15.36 -19.21
CA THR A 878 16.80 14.13 -19.98
C THR A 878 16.32 14.19 -21.44
N TYR A 879 16.84 13.33 -22.31
CA TYR A 879 16.27 13.10 -23.66
C TYR A 879 15.23 11.97 -23.68
N ASP A 880 15.04 11.29 -22.55
CA ASP A 880 14.10 10.17 -22.41
C ASP A 880 12.65 10.62 -22.15
N ILE A 881 12.33 11.86 -22.49
CA ILE A 881 10.98 12.43 -22.53
C ILE A 881 10.90 13.42 -23.68
N MET A 882 9.80 13.42 -24.44
CA MET A 882 9.68 14.30 -25.61
C MET A 882 9.56 15.79 -25.23
N PRO A 883 9.96 16.73 -26.09
CA PRO A 883 9.77 18.16 -25.84
C PRO A 883 8.31 18.54 -25.63
N GLY A 884 8.07 19.54 -24.77
CA GLY A 884 6.74 20.01 -24.38
C GLY A 884 6.01 19.12 -23.37
N ILE A 885 6.64 18.02 -22.93
CA ILE A 885 6.06 17.07 -21.96
C ILE A 885 6.94 16.98 -20.72
N LEU A 886 6.29 16.95 -19.56
CA LEU A 886 6.88 16.80 -18.24
C LEU A 886 6.38 15.52 -17.59
N GLY A 887 7.15 14.97 -16.65
CA GLY A 887 6.67 13.81 -15.91
C GLY A 887 7.38 13.57 -14.60
N ALA A 888 6.72 12.90 -13.67
CA ALA A 888 7.31 12.44 -12.43
C ALA A 888 6.61 11.17 -11.94
N ALA A 889 7.32 10.40 -11.12
CA ALA A 889 6.74 9.23 -10.45
C ALA A 889 5.68 9.70 -9.44
N GLY A 890 4.51 9.04 -9.42
CA GLY A 890 3.49 9.25 -8.39
C GLY A 890 3.66 8.31 -7.20
N GLY A 891 2.96 8.59 -6.10
CA GLY A 891 2.95 7.75 -4.90
C GLY A 891 3.58 8.38 -3.66
N PHE A 892 4.54 9.28 -3.87
CA PHE A 892 5.21 10.06 -2.84
C PHE A 892 4.29 11.15 -2.26
N GLY A 893 4.72 11.80 -1.18
CA GLY A 893 4.00 12.90 -0.51
C GLY A 893 3.31 12.47 0.78
N HIS A 894 3.81 11.42 1.43
CA HIS A 894 3.34 10.94 2.71
C HIS A 894 3.71 11.90 3.84
N LEU A 895 2.75 12.21 4.71
CA LEU A 895 2.97 13.09 5.88
C LEU A 895 3.48 12.32 7.11
N ARG A 896 3.53 10.99 7.03
CA ARG A 896 3.95 10.08 8.12
C ARG A 896 4.81 8.97 7.55
N GLY A 897 5.45 8.21 8.43
CA GLY A 897 6.38 7.17 8.03
C GLY A 897 7.72 7.74 7.57
N LEU A 898 8.40 7.03 6.68
CA LEU A 898 9.77 7.36 6.28
C LEU A 898 9.94 8.74 5.63
N GLU A 899 8.93 9.23 4.89
CA GLU A 899 8.99 10.56 4.25
C GLU A 899 8.69 11.70 5.24
N GLY A 900 7.89 11.43 6.27
CA GLY A 900 7.48 12.43 7.25
C GLY A 900 8.40 12.53 8.47
N ASP A 901 9.26 11.53 8.68
CA ASP A 901 10.08 11.43 9.88
C ASP A 901 11.39 12.24 9.73
N PRO A 902 11.64 13.25 10.60
CA PRO A 902 12.84 14.08 10.54
C PRO A 902 14.14 13.29 10.77
N LYS A 903 14.09 12.05 11.27
CA LYS A 903 15.25 11.16 11.41
C LYS A 903 15.75 10.64 10.05
N PHE A 904 14.95 10.74 8.99
CA PHE A 904 15.26 10.24 7.65
C PHE A 904 15.12 11.32 6.56
N PRO A 905 15.82 12.46 6.66
CA PRO A 905 15.65 13.61 5.76
C PRO A 905 16.06 13.33 4.30
N GLN A 906 16.75 12.21 4.04
CA GLN A 906 17.10 11.76 2.69
C GLN A 906 15.92 11.17 1.92
N PHE A 907 14.83 10.80 2.61
CA PHE A 907 13.62 10.28 1.99
C PHE A 907 12.57 11.37 1.87
N GLY A 908 11.86 11.38 0.76
CA GLY A 908 10.77 12.31 0.54
C GLY A 908 10.52 12.57 -0.93
N GLY A 909 9.33 13.07 -1.22
CA GLY A 909 8.94 13.44 -2.57
C GLY A 909 7.68 14.26 -2.54
N GLN A 910 7.11 14.49 -3.71
CA GLN A 910 5.85 15.22 -3.85
C GLN A 910 4.76 14.31 -4.44
N ASN A 911 3.51 14.75 -4.35
CA ASN A 911 2.41 14.18 -5.12
C ASN A 911 2.02 15.07 -6.32
N PRO A 912 2.81 15.12 -7.42
CA PRO A 912 2.53 15.97 -8.58
C PRO A 912 1.13 15.79 -9.20
N PRO A 913 0.55 14.56 -9.30
CA PRO A 913 -0.81 14.40 -9.80
C PRO A 913 -1.85 15.22 -9.03
N GLY A 914 -1.54 15.61 -7.78
CA GLY A 914 -2.32 16.48 -6.91
C GLY A 914 -2.67 17.85 -7.50
N ILE A 915 -1.96 18.33 -8.52
CA ILE A 915 -2.19 19.63 -9.15
C ILE A 915 -3.21 19.58 -10.31
N GLN A 916 -3.82 18.43 -10.59
CA GLN A 916 -4.83 18.33 -11.65
C GLN A 916 -6.05 19.23 -11.38
N LYS A 917 -6.84 19.51 -12.41
CA LYS A 917 -8.15 20.14 -12.24
C LYS A 917 -9.02 19.30 -11.27
N PRO A 918 -9.71 19.89 -10.29
CA PRO A 918 -10.66 19.17 -9.45
C PRO A 918 -11.90 18.74 -10.25
N ASN A 919 -12.60 17.69 -9.80
CA ASN A 919 -13.86 17.22 -10.39
C ASN A 919 -13.78 16.95 -11.91
N ILE A 920 -12.67 16.36 -12.35
CA ILE A 920 -12.43 16.02 -13.76
C ILE A 920 -12.06 14.55 -13.95
N SER A 921 -12.60 13.95 -14.99
CA SER A 921 -12.29 12.57 -15.38
C SER A 921 -12.47 12.35 -16.88
N GLU A 922 -12.03 11.21 -17.37
CA GLU A 922 -12.40 10.72 -18.70
C GLU A 922 -13.91 10.49 -18.77
N GLU A 923 -14.57 11.07 -19.77
CA GLU A 923 -16.03 11.24 -19.82
C GLU A 923 -16.83 9.93 -19.90
N MET A 924 -16.22 8.85 -20.39
CA MET A 924 -16.91 7.58 -20.60
C MET A 924 -16.88 6.69 -19.35
N GLY A 925 -15.70 6.54 -18.76
CA GLY A 925 -15.40 5.60 -17.69
C GLY A 925 -15.10 6.23 -16.34
N GLY A 926 -14.82 7.53 -16.25
CA GLY A 926 -14.65 8.23 -14.96
C GLY A 926 -13.25 8.12 -14.37
N THR A 927 -12.27 7.79 -15.19
CA THR A 927 -10.88 7.68 -14.75
C THR A 927 -10.24 9.07 -14.65
N PRO A 928 -9.60 9.44 -13.52
CA PRO A 928 -8.91 10.72 -13.37
C PRO A 928 -7.83 10.92 -14.44
N LEU A 929 -7.65 12.17 -14.88
CA LEU A 929 -6.76 12.56 -15.99
C LEU A 929 -5.33 12.82 -15.51
N LEU A 930 -4.73 11.84 -14.81
CA LEU A 930 -3.41 11.98 -14.17
C LEU A 930 -2.25 12.11 -15.17
N LYS A 931 -2.51 11.95 -16.47
CA LYS A 931 -1.51 11.98 -17.54
C LYS A 931 -1.74 13.09 -18.57
N TYR A 932 -2.62 14.05 -18.26
CA TYR A 932 -2.98 15.14 -19.16
C TYR A 932 -3.27 16.43 -18.39
N ILE A 933 -2.27 16.97 -17.70
CA ILE A 933 -2.41 18.18 -16.87
C ILE A 933 -1.61 19.31 -17.52
N LYS A 934 -2.25 20.43 -17.90
CA LYS A 934 -1.51 21.58 -18.41
C LYS A 934 -0.74 22.29 -17.30
N THR A 935 0.51 22.64 -17.59
CA THR A 935 1.48 23.09 -16.59
C THR A 935 2.48 24.08 -17.16
N ARG A 936 3.16 24.77 -16.23
CA ARG A 936 4.38 25.55 -16.47
C ARG A 936 5.40 25.23 -15.38
N ILE A 937 6.67 25.51 -15.65
CA ILE A 937 7.76 25.35 -14.68
C ILE A 937 8.43 26.70 -14.44
N GLU A 938 8.77 26.96 -13.19
CA GLU A 938 9.58 28.09 -12.76
C GLU A 938 10.78 27.57 -11.95
N LYS A 939 11.99 28.07 -12.22
CA LYS A 939 13.16 27.81 -11.37
C LYS A 939 13.06 28.63 -10.08
N ILE A 940 13.35 28.03 -8.93
CA ILE A 940 13.23 28.64 -7.59
C ILE A 940 14.58 29.11 -7.09
#